data_AF-A0A814THK4-F1
#
_entry.id   AF-A0A814THK4-F1
#
_cell.length_a   1.000
_cell.length_b   1.000
_cell.length_c   1.000
_cell.angle_alpha   90.00
_cell.angle_beta   90.00
_cell.angle_gamma   90.00
#
_symmetry.space_group_name_H-M   'P 1'
#
loop_
_entity.id
_entity.type
_entity.pdbx_description
1 polymer ?
#
loop_
_entity_poly.entity_id
_entity_poly.type
_entity_poly.pdbx_seq_one_letter_code
_entity_poly.pdbx_strand_id
1 'polypeptide(L)'
;MKALLLLALLSIGLLFVLPAGVNSYLYCSPGTYDTTPANSSVEACVNCSTGSYQPYYGQQSCYSCPPGSYCEDGMSYPQSCPAGTYQPIYGGASAQDCLQCPNGTYNPYAGQSSCSICPSGYFCAAGSNSAQPCPLGTHSPTAGSVTVQACLQCPSGTYTPYPGQSSCTICPSGYFCPVGANTTQPCPSGSYQPIPGSVTVQACLQCPNGTYTANPGQSTCSACPVGSYCVAGASSPQPCRSGAYQPVSHSVSAQACLSCPAGTFSANAGQSSCSICPSGYFCPVGANSTQPCPLGTYSPATGGVSIQICLKCSSGTYNSNLGQSTCTICPAGYYCLAGANSTQPCPISTYQPTTGAVSAQACLSCSAGSYNPYPGQSSCTICPMGYYCVNGINGTKACPSGTYQPTIRATSVSSCLKCPNGSYNSNTGQASCSICPSGYYCLAGASNTIPCPTGTFSAIPGSSSVQACLKCSAGSYNSMVGQVSCTICPTGAFCSVGSSNTQMCHSGSFQPLEGSISAQACVQCPYGTYSANPGQANCLTCPTGYFCVNGTSSPQPCASGNYQPIPGRVSAQACLKCPNGTYVANPGQSACITCPSGAYCPAGSSNALLCPAGMYRAQTGGISSQDCLGCPAGTYSAYPGQSYCTNCPAGYFCTAGASTPQACAIGTYQPNSNSISAQACLKCPNNTFTSGGGQSNCIGCGWYYYYYYYGSCQSGYDDTIQCIAGTYQNNASNISAPVCSDCLAGSYSSSADQSSCNTCPAGYFCEVGSSIPSPCPAGTFQPNTGAVSIQNCSTCPAGSYTTNVGQTSCSTCPVGYYCEAGSKNTQPCPSGT
;
A
#
# COMPACT_ATOMS: atom_id res chain seq x y z
N MET A 1 9.78 13.84 -82.36
CA MET A 1 9.03 13.01 -83.33
C MET A 1 9.56 13.41 -84.71
N LYS A 2 10.19 12.50 -85.48
CA LYS A 2 9.64 11.87 -86.70
C LYS A 2 8.81 12.83 -87.60
N ALA A 3 8.96 12.93 -88.93
CA ALA A 3 9.98 12.50 -89.92
C ALA A 3 9.50 12.98 -91.32
N LEU A 4 10.31 12.82 -92.40
CA LEU A 4 9.89 12.74 -93.84
C LEU A 4 9.39 14.09 -94.50
N LEU A 5 9.59 14.43 -95.80
CA LEU A 5 10.25 13.81 -96.98
C LEU A 5 10.34 14.81 -98.20
N LEU A 6 11.15 14.48 -99.23
CA LEU A 6 11.23 14.99 -100.65
C LEU A 6 12.07 16.25 -101.01
N LEU A 7 12.67 16.42 -102.21
CA LEU A 7 13.42 15.50 -103.14
C LEU A 7 13.98 16.27 -104.39
N ALA A 8 15.19 15.89 -104.85
CA ALA A 8 15.79 15.90 -106.22
C ALA A 8 15.62 17.04 -107.27
N LEU A 9 16.75 17.37 -107.95
CA LEU A 9 17.03 17.74 -109.37
C LEU A 9 18.42 18.46 -109.37
N LEU A 10 19.42 18.27 -110.24
CA LEU A 10 19.58 17.65 -111.58
C LEU A 10 20.97 16.97 -111.74
N SER A 11 21.12 16.10 -112.74
CA SER A 11 22.41 15.54 -113.20
C SER A 11 22.39 15.23 -114.71
N ILE A 12 23.50 15.52 -115.44
CA ILE A 12 23.94 15.14 -116.82
C ILE A 12 25.36 15.78 -116.99
N GLY A 13 26.39 15.24 -117.66
CA GLY A 13 26.57 13.97 -118.38
C GLY A 13 27.38 14.14 -119.70
N LEU A 14 28.36 13.22 -119.95
CA LEU A 14 29.33 13.11 -121.09
C LEU A 14 30.44 14.19 -121.15
N LEU A 15 31.74 13.95 -121.42
CA LEU A 15 32.63 12.76 -121.54
C LEU A 15 32.58 11.88 -122.83
N PHE A 16 33.45 12.15 -123.83
CA PHE A 16 33.97 11.28 -124.94
C PHE A 16 35.09 12.04 -125.73
N VAL A 17 36.18 11.52 -126.34
CA VAL A 17 36.98 10.26 -126.21
C VAL A 17 38.39 10.42 -126.86
N LEU A 18 39.30 9.47 -126.61
CA LEU A 18 40.70 9.18 -127.09
C LEU A 18 41.00 9.34 -128.61
N PRO A 19 42.28 9.24 -129.14
CA PRO A 19 43.52 8.68 -128.56
C PRO A 19 44.84 9.49 -128.81
N ALA A 20 45.99 8.84 -128.58
CA ALA A 20 47.35 9.42 -128.62
C ALA A 20 47.94 9.67 -130.03
N GLY A 21 48.80 10.69 -130.14
CA GLY A 21 49.65 11.00 -131.30
C GLY A 21 50.64 12.14 -130.95
N VAL A 22 51.91 12.01 -131.32
CA VAL A 22 53.01 12.86 -130.82
C VAL A 22 53.29 14.05 -131.75
N ASN A 23 53.42 15.27 -131.18
CA ASN A 23 54.54 16.18 -131.47
C ASN A 23 54.51 17.44 -130.57
N SER A 24 55.68 17.80 -130.03
CA SER A 24 55.84 18.85 -129.02
C SER A 24 55.95 20.26 -129.62
N TYR A 25 55.23 21.22 -129.05
CA TYR A 25 55.54 22.66 -129.13
C TYR A 25 55.49 23.24 -127.71
N LEU A 26 56.55 23.92 -127.30
CA LEU A 26 56.71 24.48 -125.95
C LEU A 26 56.30 25.96 -125.97
N TYR A 27 55.36 26.36 -125.10
CA TYR A 27 54.80 27.71 -125.02
C TYR A 27 55.01 28.31 -123.62
N CYS A 28 55.10 29.66 -123.52
CA CYS A 28 55.26 30.37 -122.25
C CYS A 28 54.14 30.07 -121.24
N SER A 29 54.46 30.05 -119.95
CA SER A 29 53.54 29.72 -118.84
C SER A 29 52.66 30.91 -118.42
N PRO A 30 51.46 30.69 -117.85
CA PRO A 30 50.65 31.74 -117.23
C PRO A 30 51.45 32.59 -116.25
N GLY A 31 51.22 33.91 -116.29
CA GLY A 31 52.04 34.93 -115.63
C GLY A 31 53.14 35.50 -116.52
N THR A 32 53.41 34.88 -117.68
CA THR A 32 54.42 35.33 -118.66
C THR A 32 53.85 35.37 -120.08
N TYR A 33 54.48 36.14 -120.98
CA TYR A 33 54.11 36.25 -122.39
C TYR A 33 55.33 36.18 -123.31
N ASP A 34 55.14 35.72 -124.55
CA ASP A 34 56.17 35.64 -125.60
C ASP A 34 56.27 36.97 -126.38
N THR A 35 57.48 37.31 -126.81
CA THR A 35 57.80 38.56 -127.50
C THR A 35 58.33 38.39 -128.93
N THR A 36 58.48 37.15 -129.44
CA THR A 36 59.11 36.92 -130.77
C THR A 36 58.32 35.96 -131.70
N PRO A 37 58.36 36.15 -133.05
CA PRO A 37 57.66 35.26 -133.98
C PRO A 37 58.56 34.18 -134.59
N ALA A 38 58.14 32.92 -134.44
CA ALA A 38 58.47 31.76 -135.29
C ALA A 38 59.92 31.25 -135.39
N ASN A 39 60.23 30.30 -134.49
CA ASN A 39 61.05 29.09 -134.75
C ASN A 39 62.59 29.20 -134.84
N SER A 40 63.23 29.48 -133.71
CA SER A 40 64.44 28.76 -133.27
C SER A 40 64.69 28.89 -131.75
N SER A 41 64.70 27.75 -131.04
CA SER A 41 65.18 27.52 -129.65
C SER A 41 65.08 28.65 -128.59
N VAL A 42 64.02 28.60 -127.78
CA VAL A 42 63.92 28.98 -126.34
C VAL A 42 64.88 30.06 -125.80
N GLU A 43 64.45 31.33 -125.68
CA GLU A 43 64.92 32.26 -124.62
C GLU A 43 64.13 33.60 -124.40
N ALA A 44 62.81 33.71 -124.70
CA ALA A 44 62.12 35.03 -124.72
C ALA A 44 60.71 35.16 -124.07
N CYS A 45 60.43 34.42 -122.98
CA CYS A 45 59.20 34.63 -122.16
C CYS A 45 59.45 35.69 -121.06
N VAL A 46 58.58 36.70 -120.93
CA VAL A 46 58.72 37.81 -119.95
C VAL A 46 57.54 37.86 -118.98
N ASN A 47 57.79 38.14 -117.70
CA ASN A 47 56.74 38.33 -116.68
C ASN A 47 55.79 39.48 -117.02
N CYS A 48 54.53 39.33 -116.63
CA CYS A 48 53.61 40.46 -116.53
C CYS A 48 54.01 41.37 -115.37
N SER A 49 54.31 42.62 -115.68
CA SER A 49 54.58 43.65 -114.67
C SER A 49 53.37 43.90 -113.78
N THR A 50 53.64 44.40 -112.56
CA THR A 50 52.62 44.78 -111.57
C THR A 50 51.50 45.63 -112.18
N GLY A 51 50.27 45.39 -111.72
CA GLY A 51 49.05 45.96 -112.30
C GLY A 51 48.48 45.16 -113.47
N SER A 52 49.16 44.11 -113.95
CA SER A 52 48.67 43.21 -115.01
C SER A 52 48.88 41.73 -114.67
N TYR A 53 48.08 40.85 -115.27
CA TYR A 53 48.13 39.40 -115.09
C TYR A 53 47.90 38.67 -116.42
N GLN A 54 48.24 37.38 -116.48
CA GLN A 54 48.06 36.59 -117.69
C GLN A 54 47.70 35.12 -117.33
N PRO A 55 46.49 34.63 -117.66
CA PRO A 55 45.99 33.34 -117.17
C PRO A 55 46.20 32.13 -118.10
N TYR A 56 46.75 32.28 -119.31
CA TYR A 56 46.73 31.23 -120.35
C TYR A 56 48.09 30.99 -121.03
N TYR A 57 48.49 29.73 -121.24
CA TYR A 57 49.76 29.41 -121.91
C TYR A 57 49.88 30.03 -123.31
N GLY A 58 51.06 30.54 -123.66
CA GLY A 58 51.46 30.93 -125.02
C GLY A 58 50.92 32.25 -125.57
N GLN A 59 50.49 33.20 -124.72
CA GLN A 59 50.03 34.51 -125.19
C GLN A 59 51.17 35.53 -125.42
N GLN A 60 50.85 36.63 -126.13
CA GLN A 60 51.79 37.68 -126.55
C GLN A 60 51.59 39.02 -125.80
N SER A 61 50.73 39.08 -124.78
CA SER A 61 50.55 40.25 -123.91
C SER A 61 49.81 39.90 -122.60
N CYS A 62 49.81 40.84 -121.65
CA CYS A 62 49.15 40.73 -120.35
C CYS A 62 47.87 41.59 -120.28
N TYR A 63 46.92 41.21 -119.42
CA TYR A 63 45.69 41.97 -119.15
C TYR A 63 45.82 42.80 -117.88
N SER A 64 45.36 44.06 -117.89
CA SER A 64 45.33 44.89 -116.68
C SER A 64 44.38 44.32 -115.62
N CYS A 65 44.77 44.42 -114.35
CA CYS A 65 44.02 43.89 -113.23
C CYS A 65 42.62 44.53 -113.13
N PRO A 66 41.52 43.77 -112.91
CA PRO A 66 40.18 44.33 -112.84
C PRO A 66 39.90 45.10 -111.54
N PRO A 67 38.94 46.05 -111.54
CA PRO A 67 38.44 46.70 -110.33
C PRO A 67 37.99 45.69 -109.28
N GLY A 68 38.20 46.04 -108.02
CA GLY A 68 38.04 45.16 -106.86
C GLY A 68 39.26 44.30 -106.55
N SER A 69 40.28 44.29 -107.43
CA SER A 69 41.44 43.43 -107.29
C SER A 69 42.78 44.14 -107.60
N TYR A 70 43.87 43.50 -107.19
CA TYR A 70 45.25 43.90 -107.48
C TYR A 70 46.09 42.70 -107.98
N CYS A 71 47.14 43.00 -108.75
CA CYS A 71 47.98 42.02 -109.44
C CYS A 71 49.45 42.38 -109.26
N GLU A 72 50.17 41.58 -108.47
CA GLU A 72 51.62 41.69 -108.29
C GLU A 72 52.39 41.06 -109.48
N ASP A 73 53.72 41.17 -109.51
CA ASP A 73 54.54 40.76 -110.67
C ASP A 73 54.44 39.25 -110.96
N GLY A 74 54.35 38.89 -112.24
CA GLY A 74 54.29 37.50 -112.70
C GLY A 74 52.97 36.77 -112.38
N MET A 75 51.93 37.49 -111.96
CA MET A 75 50.66 36.88 -111.53
C MET A 75 49.85 36.30 -112.68
N SER A 76 49.28 35.10 -112.44
CA SER A 76 48.37 34.43 -113.37
C SER A 76 46.89 34.69 -113.08
N TYR A 77 46.54 35.28 -111.93
CA TYR A 77 45.17 35.69 -111.60
C TYR A 77 45.12 36.87 -110.59
N PRO A 78 44.07 37.72 -110.61
CA PRO A 78 43.92 38.85 -109.70
C PRO A 78 43.65 38.46 -108.23
N GLN A 79 44.21 39.20 -107.27
CA GLN A 79 43.87 39.11 -105.84
C GLN A 79 42.78 40.11 -105.46
N SER A 80 41.72 39.65 -104.80
CA SER A 80 40.63 40.51 -104.33
C SER A 80 41.04 41.43 -103.16
N CYS A 81 40.65 42.70 -103.21
CA CYS A 81 40.75 43.63 -102.08
C CYS A 81 39.94 43.13 -100.85
N PRO A 82 40.45 43.25 -99.61
CA PRO A 82 39.75 42.75 -98.41
C PRO A 82 38.47 43.53 -98.08
N ALA A 83 37.55 42.91 -97.32
CA ALA A 83 36.34 43.58 -96.83
C ALA A 83 36.67 44.83 -95.99
N GLY A 84 35.83 45.86 -96.07
CA GLY A 84 36.12 47.22 -95.60
C GLY A 84 36.92 48.09 -96.58
N THR A 85 37.47 47.49 -97.65
CA THR A 85 38.16 48.20 -98.75
C THR A 85 37.51 47.94 -100.11
N TYR A 86 37.87 48.75 -101.10
CA TYR A 86 37.43 48.65 -102.48
C TYR A 86 38.49 49.19 -103.45
N GLN A 87 38.51 48.70 -104.69
CA GLN A 87 39.35 49.25 -105.76
C GLN A 87 38.47 49.64 -106.95
N PRO A 88 38.18 50.94 -107.18
CA PRO A 88 37.26 51.36 -108.24
C PRO A 88 37.84 51.28 -109.66
N ILE A 89 39.16 51.20 -109.83
CA ILE A 89 39.82 51.30 -111.15
C ILE A 89 40.60 50.03 -111.53
N TYR A 90 40.87 49.89 -112.83
CA TYR A 90 41.73 48.84 -113.36
C TYR A 90 43.21 49.14 -113.04
N GLY A 91 44.05 48.11 -113.00
CA GLY A 91 45.50 48.24 -112.90
C GLY A 91 46.08 48.26 -111.49
N GLY A 92 45.30 47.89 -110.46
CA GLY A 92 45.81 47.78 -109.08
C GLY A 92 47.04 46.86 -109.02
N ALA A 93 48.14 47.37 -108.46
CA ALA A 93 49.45 46.73 -108.46
C ALA A 93 49.73 45.97 -107.15
N SER A 94 49.15 46.41 -106.04
CA SER A 94 49.32 45.81 -104.71
C SER A 94 48.09 45.99 -103.82
N ALA A 95 48.06 45.30 -102.68
CA ALA A 95 47.01 45.46 -101.67
C ALA A 95 46.87 46.90 -101.13
N GLN A 96 47.89 47.77 -101.30
CA GLN A 96 47.83 49.17 -100.87
C GLN A 96 46.95 50.04 -101.79
N ASP A 97 46.65 49.58 -103.01
CA ASP A 97 45.76 50.28 -103.94
C ASP A 97 44.27 50.08 -103.60
N CYS A 98 43.98 49.19 -102.63
CA CYS A 98 42.63 48.98 -102.09
C CYS A 98 42.25 50.10 -101.10
N LEU A 99 41.41 51.02 -101.56
CA LEU A 99 40.94 52.18 -100.80
C LEU A 99 40.00 51.76 -99.67
N GLN A 100 40.13 52.35 -98.47
CA GLN A 100 39.19 52.15 -97.37
C GLN A 100 37.81 52.74 -97.72
N CYS A 101 36.72 52.07 -97.31
CA CYS A 101 35.38 52.64 -97.46
C CYS A 101 35.27 54.00 -96.74
N PRO A 102 34.74 55.06 -97.39
CA PRO A 102 34.56 56.35 -96.75
C PRO A 102 33.52 56.32 -95.63
N ASN A 103 33.60 57.27 -94.70
CA ASN A 103 32.65 57.41 -93.58
C ASN A 103 31.19 57.38 -94.05
N GLY A 104 30.32 56.70 -93.29
CA GLY A 104 28.91 56.52 -93.65
C GLY A 104 28.66 55.43 -94.70
N THR A 105 29.72 54.77 -95.18
CA THR A 105 29.63 53.58 -96.03
C THR A 105 30.36 52.39 -95.39
N TYR A 106 29.99 51.18 -95.81
CA TYR A 106 30.62 49.94 -95.40
C TYR A 106 30.68 48.96 -96.57
N ASN A 107 31.60 47.99 -96.51
CA ASN A 107 31.65 46.89 -97.46
C ASN A 107 31.92 45.55 -96.73
N PRO A 108 30.92 44.64 -96.65
CA PRO A 108 31.08 43.35 -95.97
C PRO A 108 31.84 42.29 -96.79
N TYR A 109 32.14 42.53 -98.07
CA TYR A 109 32.67 41.51 -98.98
C TYR A 109 34.04 41.88 -99.56
N ALA A 110 34.92 40.90 -99.74
CA ALA A 110 36.15 41.11 -100.50
C ALA A 110 35.85 41.25 -102.01
N GLY A 111 36.76 41.87 -102.76
CA GLY A 111 36.72 41.96 -104.22
C GLY A 111 35.80 43.03 -104.80
N GLN A 112 35.36 44.00 -104.00
CA GLN A 112 34.39 45.02 -104.45
C GLN A 112 35.06 46.24 -105.06
N SER A 113 34.37 46.85 -106.03
CA SER A 113 34.76 48.10 -106.67
C SER A 113 34.02 49.34 -106.14
N SER A 114 33.16 49.19 -105.12
CA SER A 114 32.51 50.30 -104.39
C SER A 114 32.03 49.88 -102.99
N CYS A 115 31.57 50.84 -102.18
CA CYS A 115 31.05 50.62 -100.82
C CYS A 115 29.57 51.03 -100.71
N SER A 116 28.82 50.36 -99.83
CA SER A 116 27.38 50.57 -99.61
C SER A 116 27.10 51.57 -98.50
N ILE A 117 26.07 52.42 -98.67
CA ILE A 117 25.67 53.41 -97.64
C ILE A 117 25.10 52.68 -96.41
N CYS A 118 25.46 53.14 -95.21
CA CYS A 118 24.94 52.62 -93.95
C CYS A 118 23.41 52.82 -93.85
N PRO A 119 22.59 51.79 -93.53
CA PRO A 119 21.14 51.94 -93.44
C PRO A 119 20.71 52.83 -92.26
N SER A 120 19.50 53.40 -92.32
CA SER A 120 18.94 54.13 -91.17
C SER A 120 18.76 53.22 -89.96
N GLY A 121 18.95 53.79 -88.76
CA GLY A 121 19.11 53.05 -87.51
C GLY A 121 20.52 52.53 -87.23
N TYR A 122 21.46 52.62 -88.18
CA TYR A 122 22.82 52.11 -88.05
C TYR A 122 23.87 53.18 -88.40
N PHE A 123 25.10 53.03 -87.90
CA PHE A 123 26.24 53.90 -88.21
C PHE A 123 27.48 53.09 -88.67
N CYS A 124 28.29 53.71 -89.54
CA CYS A 124 29.43 53.10 -90.21
C CYS A 124 30.62 54.09 -90.23
N ALA A 125 31.70 53.76 -89.53
CA ALA A 125 32.96 54.50 -89.59
C ALA A 125 33.76 54.17 -90.87
N ALA A 126 34.74 55.00 -91.24
CA ALA A 126 35.64 54.68 -92.36
C ALA A 126 36.30 53.29 -92.20
N GLY A 127 36.43 52.54 -93.30
CA GLY A 127 36.94 51.17 -93.32
C GLY A 127 35.98 50.10 -92.76
N SER A 128 34.73 50.46 -92.41
CA SER A 128 33.77 49.49 -91.84
C SER A 128 33.46 48.36 -92.81
N ASN A 129 33.48 47.13 -92.30
CA ASN A 129 32.96 45.94 -92.98
C ASN A 129 31.53 45.58 -92.55
N SER A 130 30.94 46.28 -91.58
CA SER A 130 29.56 46.04 -91.12
C SER A 130 28.94 47.29 -90.51
N ALA A 131 27.64 47.45 -90.69
CA ALA A 131 26.85 48.53 -90.10
C ALA A 131 26.52 48.25 -88.63
N GLN A 132 26.81 49.20 -87.73
CA GLN A 132 26.60 49.05 -86.28
C GLN A 132 25.24 49.65 -85.86
N PRO A 133 24.37 48.92 -85.15
CA PRO A 133 23.05 49.44 -84.76
C PRO A 133 23.16 50.54 -83.70
N CYS A 134 22.28 51.54 -83.78
CA CYS A 134 22.10 52.53 -82.72
C CYS A 134 21.66 51.87 -81.41
N PRO A 135 22.21 52.28 -80.24
CA PRO A 135 21.84 51.73 -78.93
C PRO A 135 20.36 51.90 -78.56
N LEU A 136 19.89 51.10 -77.60
CA LEU A 136 18.57 51.23 -76.98
C LEU A 136 18.32 52.65 -76.45
N GLY A 137 17.08 53.16 -76.61
CA GLY A 137 16.72 54.54 -76.26
C GLY A 137 17.17 55.60 -77.28
N THR A 138 17.85 55.17 -78.36
CA THR A 138 18.24 56.04 -79.47
C THR A 138 17.69 55.55 -80.81
N HIS A 139 17.73 56.40 -81.82
CA HIS A 139 17.37 56.11 -83.20
C HIS A 139 18.25 56.90 -84.17
N SER A 140 18.42 56.43 -85.41
CA SER A 140 18.94 57.26 -86.50
C SER A 140 17.94 57.29 -87.66
N PRO A 141 17.30 58.43 -87.96
CA PRO A 141 16.30 58.51 -89.02
C PRO A 141 16.91 58.49 -90.44
N THR A 142 18.22 58.72 -90.58
CA THR A 142 18.88 58.96 -91.88
C THR A 142 19.98 57.93 -92.16
N ALA A 143 19.97 57.39 -93.38
CA ALA A 143 21.05 56.55 -93.90
C ALA A 143 22.36 57.34 -94.04
N GLY A 144 23.51 56.66 -93.99
CA GLY A 144 24.84 57.27 -94.08
C GLY A 144 25.40 57.80 -92.76
N SER A 145 24.81 57.44 -91.62
CA SER A 145 25.32 57.87 -90.30
C SER A 145 26.75 57.38 -90.06
N VAL A 146 27.62 58.26 -89.58
CA VAL A 146 29.08 58.04 -89.54
C VAL A 146 29.60 57.50 -88.21
N THR A 147 28.99 57.89 -87.08
CA THR A 147 29.40 57.51 -85.73
C THR A 147 28.20 57.35 -84.80
N VAL A 148 28.41 56.74 -83.63
CA VAL A 148 27.35 56.56 -82.61
C VAL A 148 26.75 57.88 -82.12
N GLN A 149 27.48 59.01 -82.21
CA GLN A 149 26.92 60.34 -81.87
C GLN A 149 25.81 60.79 -82.84
N ALA A 150 25.66 60.17 -84.01
CA ALA A 150 24.53 60.41 -84.91
C ALA A 150 23.22 59.72 -84.46
N CYS A 151 23.29 58.83 -83.46
CA CYS A 151 22.11 58.19 -82.88
C CYS A 151 21.43 59.17 -81.90
N LEU A 152 20.27 59.70 -82.30
CA LEU A 152 19.48 60.67 -81.55
C LEU A 152 18.70 59.97 -80.42
N GLN A 153 18.78 60.50 -79.20
CA GLN A 153 17.96 60.07 -78.07
C GLN A 153 16.47 60.21 -78.41
N CYS A 154 15.66 59.25 -77.97
CA CYS A 154 14.21 59.37 -78.12
C CYS A 154 13.67 60.54 -77.28
N PRO A 155 12.84 61.43 -77.86
CA PRO A 155 12.20 62.50 -77.11
C PRO A 155 11.24 61.92 -76.07
N SER A 156 11.00 62.66 -74.99
CA SER A 156 10.09 62.25 -73.92
C SER A 156 8.70 61.92 -74.47
N GLY A 157 8.06 60.92 -73.87
CA GLY A 157 6.80 60.36 -74.37
C GLY A 157 6.98 59.33 -75.49
N THR A 158 8.22 59.04 -75.90
CA THR A 158 8.55 57.97 -76.87
C THR A 158 9.69 57.09 -76.36
N TYR A 159 9.82 55.86 -76.89
CA TYR A 159 10.85 54.89 -76.52
C TYR A 159 11.28 53.99 -77.70
N THR A 160 12.48 53.41 -77.63
CA THR A 160 12.96 52.35 -78.54
C THR A 160 13.38 51.10 -77.76
N PRO A 161 12.58 50.01 -77.78
CA PRO A 161 12.89 48.77 -77.06
C PRO A 161 13.93 47.87 -77.73
N TYR A 162 14.36 48.17 -78.97
CA TYR A 162 15.32 47.34 -79.72
C TYR A 162 16.46 48.18 -80.31
N PRO A 163 17.69 47.64 -80.42
CA PRO A 163 18.78 48.35 -81.09
C PRO A 163 18.50 48.46 -82.60
N GLY A 164 19.09 49.48 -83.24
CA GLY A 164 19.00 49.64 -84.70
C GLY A 164 17.69 50.22 -85.22
N GLN A 165 16.82 50.75 -84.35
CA GLN A 165 15.56 51.36 -84.76
C GLN A 165 15.79 52.74 -85.43
N SER A 166 15.03 53.02 -86.49
CA SER A 166 15.11 54.27 -87.25
C SER A 166 14.13 55.36 -86.76
N SER A 167 13.21 55.02 -85.86
CA SER A 167 12.25 55.95 -85.24
C SER A 167 11.83 55.47 -83.85
N CYS A 168 11.30 56.39 -83.03
CA CYS A 168 10.82 56.11 -81.67
C CYS A 168 9.31 55.85 -81.63
N THR A 169 8.88 54.94 -80.75
CA THR A 169 7.48 54.54 -80.58
C THR A 169 6.82 55.33 -79.45
N ILE A 170 5.57 55.78 -79.62
CA ILE A 170 4.83 56.53 -78.59
C ILE A 170 4.56 55.64 -77.36
N CYS A 171 4.73 56.20 -76.16
CA CYS A 171 4.44 55.51 -74.90
C CYS A 171 2.94 55.17 -74.80
N PRO A 172 2.53 53.92 -74.51
CA PRO A 172 1.12 53.55 -74.40
C PRO A 172 0.44 54.16 -73.16
N SER A 173 -0.89 54.24 -73.17
CA SER A 173 -1.68 54.66 -72.00
C SER A 173 -1.46 53.70 -70.83
N GLY A 174 -1.51 54.24 -69.61
CA GLY A 174 -1.09 53.57 -68.36
C GLY A 174 0.41 53.67 -68.05
N TYR A 175 1.23 54.12 -69.01
CA TYR A 175 2.69 54.20 -68.88
C TYR A 175 3.21 55.61 -69.18
N PHE A 176 4.42 55.91 -68.73
CA PHE A 176 5.18 57.10 -69.09
C PHE A 176 6.60 56.74 -69.53
N CYS A 177 7.19 57.59 -70.37
CA CYS A 177 8.49 57.37 -70.99
C CYS A 177 9.33 58.66 -70.88
N PRO A 178 10.37 58.70 -70.01
CA PRO A 178 11.29 59.84 -69.94
C PRO A 178 12.15 59.96 -71.21
N VAL A 179 12.95 61.03 -71.32
CA VAL A 179 13.90 61.20 -72.44
C VAL A 179 14.89 60.03 -72.47
N GLY A 180 15.16 59.49 -73.67
CA GLY A 180 16.07 58.35 -73.86
C GLY A 180 15.49 57.01 -73.38
N ALA A 181 14.18 56.91 -73.16
CA ALA A 181 13.54 55.68 -72.71
C ALA A 181 13.80 54.50 -73.67
N ASN A 182 14.24 53.39 -73.11
CA ASN A 182 14.36 52.10 -73.78
C ASN A 182 13.23 51.11 -73.39
N THR A 183 12.37 51.51 -72.45
CA THR A 183 11.22 50.74 -71.99
C THR A 183 10.14 51.67 -71.44
N THR A 184 8.92 51.16 -71.30
CA THR A 184 7.80 51.90 -70.72
C THR A 184 7.83 51.78 -69.18
N GLN A 185 7.53 52.87 -68.46
CA GLN A 185 7.40 52.83 -67.00
C GLN A 185 5.92 52.91 -66.60
N PRO A 186 5.36 51.92 -65.87
CA PRO A 186 3.95 51.93 -65.50
C PRO A 186 3.65 53.03 -64.48
N CYS A 187 2.48 53.67 -64.58
CA CYS A 187 1.94 54.47 -63.48
C CYS A 187 1.74 53.58 -62.22
N PRO A 188 2.11 54.05 -61.02
CA PRO A 188 1.98 53.26 -59.79
C PRO A 188 0.51 52.98 -59.43
N SER A 189 0.26 51.95 -58.62
CA SER A 189 -1.09 51.66 -58.11
C SER A 189 -1.65 52.85 -57.32
N GLY A 190 -2.97 53.03 -57.37
CA GLY A 190 -3.64 54.27 -56.97
C GLY A 190 -3.63 55.38 -58.04
N SER A 191 -2.89 55.22 -59.14
CA SER A 191 -2.85 56.18 -60.24
C SER A 191 -3.03 55.55 -61.62
N TYR A 192 -3.47 56.35 -62.60
CA TYR A 192 -3.76 55.92 -63.96
C TYR A 192 -3.32 56.99 -64.98
N GLN A 193 -3.08 56.58 -66.23
CA GLN A 193 -2.80 57.50 -67.33
C GLN A 193 -3.69 57.17 -68.54
N PRO A 194 -4.78 57.92 -68.79
CA PRO A 194 -5.67 57.63 -69.91
C PRO A 194 -5.06 58.00 -71.28
N ILE A 195 -4.06 58.88 -71.33
CA ILE A 195 -3.54 59.49 -72.58
C ILE A 195 -2.15 58.89 -72.93
N PRO A 196 -1.96 58.34 -74.14
CA PRO A 196 -0.64 57.93 -74.64
C PRO A 196 0.35 59.11 -74.79
N GLY A 197 1.65 58.82 -74.77
CA GLY A 197 2.72 59.81 -74.91
C GLY A 197 3.12 60.51 -73.60
N SER A 198 2.71 59.98 -72.45
CA SER A 198 3.05 60.53 -71.12
C SER A 198 4.57 60.58 -70.90
N VAL A 199 5.04 61.70 -70.36
CA VAL A 199 6.48 62.03 -70.28
C VAL A 199 7.10 61.77 -68.91
N THR A 200 6.32 61.80 -67.83
CA THR A 200 6.79 61.68 -66.44
C THR A 200 5.74 61.05 -65.53
N VAL A 201 6.15 60.58 -64.35
CA VAL A 201 5.25 60.02 -63.33
C VAL A 201 4.26 61.05 -62.79
N GLN A 202 4.60 62.35 -62.80
CA GLN A 202 3.69 63.43 -62.38
C GLN A 202 2.46 63.58 -63.30
N ALA A 203 2.51 63.03 -64.52
CA ALA A 203 1.36 62.99 -65.42
C ALA A 203 0.40 61.80 -65.14
N CYS A 204 0.77 60.87 -64.25
CA CYS A 204 -0.14 59.83 -63.76
C CYS A 204 -1.17 60.45 -62.80
N LEU A 205 -2.43 60.47 -63.22
CA LEU A 205 -3.54 61.01 -62.46
C LEU A 205 -3.87 60.07 -61.28
N GLN A 206 -4.04 60.62 -60.08
CA GLN A 206 -4.55 59.84 -58.95
C GLN A 206 -5.99 59.40 -59.21
N CYS A 207 -6.36 58.18 -58.82
CA CYS A 207 -7.75 57.74 -58.89
C CYS A 207 -8.65 58.67 -58.05
N PRO A 208 -9.76 59.21 -58.60
CA PRO A 208 -10.67 60.05 -57.84
C PRO A 208 -11.36 59.27 -56.72
N ASN A 209 -11.85 59.99 -55.70
CA ASN A 209 -12.62 59.39 -54.60
C ASN A 209 -13.76 58.50 -55.13
N GLY A 210 -13.99 57.36 -54.47
CA GLY A 210 -14.93 56.34 -54.93
C GLY A 210 -14.38 55.41 -56.02
N THR A 211 -13.12 55.55 -56.42
CA THR A 211 -12.44 54.64 -57.36
C THR A 211 -11.06 54.23 -56.84
N TYR A 212 -10.52 53.14 -57.37
CA TYR A 212 -9.21 52.61 -56.99
C TYR A 212 -8.52 51.92 -58.17
N THR A 213 -7.22 51.66 -58.05
CA THR A 213 -6.53 50.73 -58.94
C THR A 213 -5.40 49.99 -58.22
N ALA A 214 -5.50 48.64 -58.18
CA ALA A 214 -4.57 47.80 -57.43
C ALA A 214 -3.27 47.49 -58.18
N ASN A 215 -3.32 47.48 -59.51
CA ASN A 215 -2.20 47.12 -60.35
C ASN A 215 -1.56 48.40 -60.93
N PRO A 216 -0.22 48.45 -61.06
CA PRO A 216 0.43 49.46 -61.88
C PRO A 216 0.02 49.37 -63.36
N GLY A 217 0.30 50.42 -64.13
CA GLY A 217 0.19 50.40 -65.60
C GLY A 217 -1.22 50.57 -66.15
N GLN A 218 -2.17 51.09 -65.36
CA GLN A 218 -3.58 51.14 -65.73
C GLN A 218 -3.97 52.45 -66.42
N SER A 219 -4.85 52.37 -67.40
CA SER A 219 -5.37 53.50 -68.17
C SER A 219 -6.71 54.03 -67.66
N THR A 220 -7.32 53.37 -66.67
CA THR A 220 -8.57 53.75 -65.99
C THR A 220 -8.54 53.30 -64.52
N CYS A 221 -9.46 53.82 -63.70
CA CYS A 221 -9.70 53.36 -62.32
C CYS A 221 -11.01 52.56 -62.22
N SER A 222 -11.05 51.60 -61.31
CA SER A 222 -12.23 50.77 -61.03
C SER A 222 -13.10 51.40 -59.94
N ALA A 223 -14.42 51.25 -60.07
CA ALA A 223 -15.38 51.64 -59.03
C ALA A 223 -15.08 50.94 -57.69
N CYS A 224 -15.20 51.65 -56.58
CA CYS A 224 -15.09 51.04 -55.26
C CYS A 224 -16.26 50.05 -55.03
N PRO A 225 -16.00 48.78 -54.68
CA PRO A 225 -17.06 47.80 -54.48
C PRO A 225 -17.90 48.09 -53.24
N VAL A 226 -19.12 47.57 -53.23
CA VAL A 226 -20.00 47.59 -52.05
C VAL A 226 -19.32 46.95 -50.83
N GLY A 227 -19.68 47.42 -49.64
CA GLY A 227 -19.04 47.05 -48.38
C GLY A 227 -17.69 47.73 -48.12
N SER A 228 -17.14 48.47 -49.08
CA SER A 228 -15.85 49.17 -48.96
C SER A 228 -15.96 50.65 -49.36
N TYR A 229 -14.95 51.44 -49.04
CA TYR A 229 -14.78 52.82 -49.48
C TYR A 229 -13.35 53.05 -50.02
N CYS A 230 -13.22 54.03 -50.91
CA CYS A 230 -11.98 54.34 -51.61
C CYS A 230 -11.77 55.85 -51.59
N VAL A 231 -10.71 56.30 -50.92
CA VAL A 231 -10.26 57.70 -50.94
C VAL A 231 -9.46 57.99 -52.21
N ALA A 232 -9.21 59.26 -52.51
CA ALA A 232 -8.36 59.66 -53.63
C ALA A 232 -6.97 58.97 -53.56
N GLY A 233 -6.50 58.45 -54.69
CA GLY A 233 -5.25 57.70 -54.77
C GLY A 233 -5.31 56.27 -54.22
N ALA A 234 -6.50 55.71 -53.94
CA ALA A 234 -6.63 54.37 -53.38
C ALA A 234 -6.02 53.28 -54.29
N SER A 235 -5.05 52.54 -53.76
CA SER A 235 -4.52 51.31 -54.36
C SER A 235 -5.33 50.06 -53.98
N SER A 236 -6.20 50.12 -52.97
CA SER A 236 -7.07 49.00 -52.59
C SER A 236 -8.32 49.50 -51.84
N PRO A 237 -9.51 48.87 -52.04
CA PRO A 237 -10.71 49.23 -51.29
C PRO A 237 -10.53 49.00 -49.79
N GLN A 238 -10.95 49.97 -48.98
CA GLN A 238 -10.93 49.86 -47.52
C GLN A 238 -12.29 49.31 -47.04
N PRO A 239 -12.36 48.11 -46.43
CA PRO A 239 -13.62 47.56 -45.98
C PRO A 239 -14.22 48.37 -44.82
N CYS A 240 -15.55 48.52 -44.81
CA CYS A 240 -16.27 49.00 -43.62
C CYS A 240 -16.00 48.07 -42.43
N ARG A 241 -15.83 48.62 -41.22
CA ARG A 241 -15.58 47.83 -40.00
C ARG A 241 -16.79 46.97 -39.64
N SER A 242 -16.56 45.84 -38.98
CA SER A 242 -17.63 45.01 -38.40
C SER A 242 -18.61 45.86 -37.58
N GLY A 243 -19.91 45.62 -37.72
CA GLY A 243 -20.98 46.45 -37.18
C GLY A 243 -21.41 47.62 -38.08
N ALA A 244 -20.77 47.79 -39.24
CA ALA A 244 -21.16 48.72 -40.28
C ALA A 244 -21.17 48.06 -41.67
N TYR A 245 -21.94 48.62 -42.59
CA TYR A 245 -22.12 48.14 -43.96
C TYR A 245 -22.12 49.30 -44.96
N GLN A 246 -21.88 49.01 -46.23
CA GLN A 246 -22.01 49.98 -47.31
C GLN A 246 -22.76 49.36 -48.50
N PRO A 247 -24.06 49.67 -48.70
CA PRO A 247 -24.84 49.08 -49.78
C PRO A 247 -24.55 49.70 -51.17
N VAL A 248 -23.84 50.83 -51.25
CA VAL A 248 -23.63 51.58 -52.50
C VAL A 248 -22.16 51.49 -52.95
N SER A 249 -21.93 51.27 -54.25
CA SER A 249 -20.60 51.35 -54.86
C SER A 249 -20.13 52.81 -54.98
N HIS A 250 -18.85 53.02 -55.26
CA HIS A 250 -18.23 54.36 -55.31
C HIS A 250 -18.21 55.14 -53.98
N SER A 251 -18.32 54.43 -52.85
CA SER A 251 -18.20 55.03 -51.51
C SER A 251 -16.85 55.74 -51.32
N VAL A 252 -16.89 56.98 -50.84
CA VAL A 252 -15.75 57.91 -50.85
C VAL A 252 -14.99 58.01 -49.51
N SER A 253 -15.58 57.57 -48.40
CA SER A 253 -15.01 57.75 -47.05
C SER A 253 -15.55 56.74 -46.04
N ALA A 254 -14.85 56.61 -44.90
CA ALA A 254 -15.28 55.76 -43.78
C ALA A 254 -16.63 56.22 -43.18
N GLN A 255 -16.93 57.52 -43.23
CA GLN A 255 -18.19 58.11 -42.75
C GLN A 255 -19.39 57.71 -43.61
N ALA A 256 -19.17 57.21 -44.83
CA ALA A 256 -20.23 56.66 -45.67
C ALA A 256 -20.61 55.21 -45.29
N CYS A 257 -19.82 54.53 -44.45
CA CYS A 257 -20.20 53.23 -43.87
C CYS A 257 -21.33 53.44 -42.85
N LEU A 258 -22.52 52.89 -43.14
CA LEU A 258 -23.69 52.97 -42.29
C LEU A 258 -23.55 51.96 -41.14
N SER A 259 -23.73 52.38 -39.89
CA SER A 259 -23.85 51.43 -38.76
C SER A 259 -25.08 50.53 -38.96
N CYS A 260 -24.98 49.26 -38.59
CA CYS A 260 -26.14 48.36 -38.64
C CYS A 260 -27.27 48.91 -37.73
N PRO A 261 -28.51 49.05 -38.25
CA PRO A 261 -29.64 49.44 -37.42
C PRO A 261 -29.92 48.38 -36.35
N ALA A 262 -30.50 48.79 -35.22
CA ALA A 262 -30.85 47.86 -34.15
C ALA A 262 -31.75 46.73 -34.66
N GLY A 263 -31.55 45.52 -34.15
CA GLY A 263 -32.16 44.30 -34.68
C GLY A 263 -31.37 43.65 -35.83
N THR A 264 -30.25 44.25 -36.26
CA THR A 264 -29.33 43.67 -37.26
C THR A 264 -27.88 43.76 -36.80
N PHE A 265 -27.00 42.93 -37.37
CA PHE A 265 -25.57 42.90 -37.06
C PHE A 265 -24.72 42.62 -38.32
N SER A 266 -23.43 42.95 -38.23
CA SER A 266 -22.44 42.66 -39.27
C SER A 266 -21.17 42.10 -38.63
N ALA A 267 -21.00 40.77 -38.70
CA ALA A 267 -19.89 40.07 -38.03
C ALA A 267 -18.52 40.35 -38.66
N ASN A 268 -18.49 40.48 -39.99
CA ASN A 268 -17.26 40.62 -40.76
C ASN A 268 -17.10 42.04 -41.29
N ALA A 269 -15.87 42.52 -41.40
CA ALA A 269 -15.59 43.74 -42.15
C ALA A 269 -15.93 43.54 -43.64
N GLY A 270 -16.33 44.61 -44.33
CA GLY A 270 -16.56 44.58 -45.78
C GLY A 270 -17.97 44.16 -46.22
N GLN A 271 -18.97 44.12 -45.33
CA GLN A 271 -20.33 43.70 -45.71
C GLN A 271 -21.13 44.79 -46.43
N SER A 272 -21.91 44.37 -47.43
CA SER A 272 -22.82 45.23 -48.21
C SER A 272 -24.24 45.32 -47.64
N SER A 273 -24.57 44.52 -46.63
CA SER A 273 -25.83 44.53 -45.88
C SER A 273 -25.63 43.95 -44.48
N CYS A 274 -26.52 44.26 -43.54
CA CYS A 274 -26.52 43.67 -42.19
C CYS A 274 -27.47 42.45 -42.13
N SER A 275 -27.09 41.44 -41.35
CA SER A 275 -27.94 40.27 -41.09
C SER A 275 -28.92 40.52 -39.95
N ILE A 276 -30.15 40.01 -40.07
CA ILE A 276 -31.16 40.11 -39.01
C ILE A 276 -30.71 39.30 -37.78
N CYS A 277 -30.90 39.85 -36.58
CA CYS A 277 -30.60 39.16 -35.34
C CYS A 277 -31.50 37.90 -35.20
N PRO A 278 -30.94 36.69 -34.99
CA PRO A 278 -31.72 35.47 -34.87
C PRO A 278 -32.55 35.44 -33.57
N SER A 279 -33.58 34.59 -33.52
CA SER A 279 -34.38 34.41 -32.31
C SER A 279 -33.53 33.86 -31.16
N GLY A 280 -33.84 34.30 -29.94
CA GLY A 280 -33.02 34.11 -28.75
C GLY A 280 -31.90 35.15 -28.56
N TYR A 281 -31.70 36.07 -29.51
CA TYR A 281 -30.63 37.07 -29.46
C TYR A 281 -31.17 38.49 -29.69
N PHE A 282 -30.42 39.48 -29.23
CA PHE A 282 -30.62 40.89 -29.55
C PHE A 282 -29.32 41.53 -30.07
N CYS A 283 -29.48 42.59 -30.86
CA CYS A 283 -28.43 43.26 -31.60
C CYS A 283 -28.67 44.78 -31.47
N PRO A 284 -27.92 45.52 -30.62
CA PRO A 284 -28.02 46.98 -30.53
C PRO A 284 -27.51 47.66 -31.82
N VAL A 285 -27.68 48.98 -31.92
CA VAL A 285 -27.14 49.76 -33.06
C VAL A 285 -25.62 49.54 -33.17
N GLY A 286 -25.14 49.26 -34.38
CA GLY A 286 -23.73 49.01 -34.66
C GLY A 286 -23.22 47.64 -34.20
N ALA A 287 -24.10 46.67 -33.92
CA ALA A 287 -23.71 45.34 -33.46
C ALA A 287 -22.78 44.62 -34.45
N ASN A 288 -21.60 44.21 -33.96
CA ASN A 288 -20.67 43.32 -34.66
C ASN A 288 -20.83 41.85 -34.25
N SER A 289 -21.72 41.54 -33.29
CA SER A 289 -22.08 40.18 -32.90
C SER A 289 -23.50 40.14 -32.35
N THR A 290 -24.08 38.94 -32.28
CA THR A 290 -25.36 38.71 -31.61
C THR A 290 -25.15 38.64 -30.09
N GLN A 291 -26.01 39.27 -29.30
CA GLN A 291 -26.02 39.17 -27.84
C GLN A 291 -27.11 38.18 -27.41
N PRO A 292 -26.78 37.06 -26.73
CA PRO A 292 -27.78 36.08 -26.34
C PRO A 292 -28.68 36.59 -25.21
N CYS A 293 -29.95 36.17 -25.21
CA CYS A 293 -30.80 36.29 -24.04
C CYS A 293 -30.21 35.49 -22.85
N PRO A 294 -30.24 36.06 -21.62
CA PRO A 294 -29.67 35.43 -20.42
C PRO A 294 -30.47 34.20 -19.97
N LEU A 295 -29.86 33.40 -19.09
CA LEU A 295 -30.48 32.20 -18.53
C LEU A 295 -31.84 32.51 -17.86
N GLY A 296 -32.79 31.58 -17.96
CA GLY A 296 -34.17 31.77 -17.49
C GLY A 296 -35.02 32.74 -18.33
N THR A 297 -34.50 33.21 -19.46
CA THR A 297 -35.25 34.02 -20.45
C THR A 297 -35.20 33.39 -21.84
N TYR A 298 -36.02 33.91 -22.76
CA TYR A 298 -36.08 33.51 -24.16
C TYR A 298 -36.55 34.67 -25.04
N SER A 299 -36.30 34.62 -26.36
CA SER A 299 -36.95 35.52 -27.31
C SER A 299 -37.39 34.74 -28.56
N PRO A 300 -38.70 34.58 -28.82
CA PRO A 300 -39.17 33.86 -30.01
C PRO A 300 -39.05 34.70 -31.29
N ALA A 301 -38.92 36.02 -31.16
CA ALA A 301 -38.83 36.95 -32.28
C ALA A 301 -37.39 37.08 -32.82
N THR A 302 -37.27 37.17 -34.14
CA THR A 302 -36.07 37.66 -34.82
C THR A 302 -36.05 39.20 -34.79
N GLY A 303 -34.89 39.81 -35.03
CA GLY A 303 -34.74 41.27 -35.08
C GLY A 303 -34.68 41.94 -33.71
N GLY A 304 -34.28 41.23 -32.65
CA GLY A 304 -34.21 41.77 -31.29
C GLY A 304 -33.33 43.02 -31.18
N VAL A 305 -33.88 44.14 -30.71
CA VAL A 305 -33.18 45.44 -30.66
C VAL A 305 -32.44 45.71 -29.34
N SER A 306 -32.88 45.10 -28.24
CA SER A 306 -32.29 45.25 -26.91
C SER A 306 -32.68 44.09 -25.98
N ILE A 307 -32.05 44.02 -24.80
CA ILE A 307 -32.34 43.03 -23.74
C ILE A 307 -33.83 42.95 -23.35
N GLN A 308 -34.62 44.01 -23.58
CA GLN A 308 -36.05 44.06 -23.25
C GLN A 308 -36.89 43.05 -24.05
N ILE A 309 -36.38 42.49 -25.15
CA ILE A 309 -37.05 41.44 -25.91
C ILE A 309 -36.92 40.05 -25.27
N CYS A 310 -36.05 39.89 -24.28
CA CYS A 310 -35.84 38.63 -23.57
C CYS A 310 -36.91 38.43 -22.50
N LEU A 311 -37.96 37.69 -22.84
CA LEU A 311 -39.08 37.34 -21.98
C LEU A 311 -38.62 36.33 -20.93
N LYS A 312 -39.05 36.48 -19.66
CA LYS A 312 -38.80 35.46 -18.62
C LYS A 312 -39.60 34.20 -18.93
N CYS A 313 -39.02 33.03 -18.66
CA CYS A 313 -39.77 31.77 -18.71
C CYS A 313 -40.91 31.79 -17.68
N SER A 314 -42.12 31.42 -18.12
CA SER A 314 -43.27 31.22 -17.22
C SER A 314 -43.01 30.09 -16.24
N SER A 315 -43.63 30.12 -15.06
CA SER A 315 -43.58 29.00 -14.12
C SER A 315 -44.03 27.69 -14.81
N GLY A 316 -43.40 26.58 -14.46
CA GLY A 316 -43.52 25.32 -15.19
C GLY A 316 -42.57 25.19 -16.39
N THR A 317 -41.80 26.23 -16.72
CA THR A 317 -40.78 26.20 -17.78
C THR A 317 -39.46 26.83 -17.32
N TYR A 318 -38.34 26.46 -17.95
CA TYR A 318 -37.00 26.95 -17.61
C TYR A 318 -36.11 27.03 -18.86
N ASN A 319 -34.98 27.73 -18.75
CA ASN A 319 -33.89 27.71 -19.74
C ASN A 319 -32.53 27.75 -19.06
N SER A 320 -31.79 26.64 -19.15
CA SER A 320 -30.43 26.49 -18.61
C SER A 320 -29.32 26.90 -19.59
N ASN A 321 -29.66 27.24 -20.83
CA ASN A 321 -28.73 27.68 -21.86
C ASN A 321 -28.98 29.16 -22.22
N LEU A 322 -27.94 29.84 -22.67
CA LEU A 322 -28.04 31.18 -23.24
C LEU A 322 -28.70 31.12 -24.63
N GLY A 323 -29.26 32.24 -25.09
CA GLY A 323 -29.63 32.42 -26.49
C GLY A 323 -30.84 31.60 -26.98
N GLN A 324 -31.75 31.22 -26.08
CA GLN A 324 -32.87 30.34 -26.40
C GLN A 324 -34.07 31.08 -27.01
N SER A 325 -34.74 30.47 -27.98
CA SER A 325 -35.91 31.03 -28.68
C SER A 325 -37.26 30.56 -28.13
N THR A 326 -37.27 29.56 -27.25
CA THR A 326 -38.42 29.05 -26.50
C THR A 326 -37.99 28.66 -25.08
N CYS A 327 -38.92 28.40 -24.16
CA CYS A 327 -38.60 27.81 -22.85
C CYS A 327 -38.87 26.30 -22.83
N THR A 328 -38.05 25.56 -22.12
CA THR A 328 -38.19 24.11 -21.96
C THR A 328 -39.18 23.81 -20.84
N ILE A 329 -40.12 22.88 -21.05
CA ILE A 329 -41.08 22.46 -20.02
C ILE A 329 -40.33 21.71 -18.91
N CYS A 330 -40.66 22.00 -17.65
CA CYS A 330 -40.05 21.31 -16.50
C CYS A 330 -40.32 19.79 -16.58
N PRO A 331 -39.31 18.91 -16.43
CA PRO A 331 -39.49 17.47 -16.52
C PRO A 331 -40.26 16.90 -15.32
N ALA A 332 -40.86 15.73 -15.49
CA ALA A 332 -41.51 15.00 -14.40
C ALA A 332 -40.51 14.76 -13.23
N GLY A 333 -40.99 14.90 -12.00
CA GLY A 333 -40.19 14.89 -10.77
C GLY A 333 -39.58 16.25 -10.38
N TYR A 334 -39.70 17.28 -11.21
CA TYR A 334 -39.12 18.60 -10.98
C TYR A 334 -40.17 19.70 -11.16
N TYR A 335 -39.98 20.83 -10.47
CA TYR A 335 -40.75 22.06 -10.64
C TYR A 335 -39.84 23.24 -11.02
N CYS A 336 -40.41 24.23 -11.69
CA CYS A 336 -39.70 25.36 -12.25
C CYS A 336 -40.44 26.65 -11.90
N LEU A 337 -39.80 27.54 -11.14
CA LEU A 337 -40.35 28.87 -10.80
C LEU A 337 -40.28 29.82 -12.02
N ALA A 338 -41.01 30.94 -11.97
CA ALA A 338 -40.94 31.93 -13.03
C ALA A 338 -39.52 32.53 -13.15
N GLY A 339 -38.97 32.54 -14.37
CA GLY A 339 -37.60 32.93 -14.66
C GLY A 339 -36.53 31.88 -14.28
N ALA A 340 -36.91 30.62 -14.08
CA ALA A 340 -35.97 29.56 -13.70
C ALA A 340 -34.88 29.32 -14.76
N ASN A 341 -33.62 29.33 -14.32
CA ASN A 341 -32.44 28.91 -15.09
C ASN A 341 -32.05 27.44 -14.83
N SER A 342 -32.66 26.78 -13.86
CA SER A 342 -32.49 25.36 -13.57
C SER A 342 -33.80 24.73 -13.09
N THR A 343 -33.90 23.41 -13.17
CA THR A 343 -34.99 22.66 -12.55
C THR A 343 -34.77 22.58 -11.03
N GLN A 344 -35.85 22.62 -10.26
CA GLN A 344 -35.83 22.33 -8.81
C GLN A 344 -36.45 20.95 -8.58
N PRO A 345 -35.77 20.01 -7.92
CA PRO A 345 -36.33 18.68 -7.70
C PRO A 345 -37.48 18.74 -6.69
N CYS A 346 -38.53 17.94 -6.90
CA CYS A 346 -39.54 17.71 -5.86
C CYS A 346 -38.85 17.18 -4.58
N PRO A 347 -39.19 17.67 -3.38
CA PRO A 347 -38.60 17.20 -2.13
C PRO A 347 -38.76 15.69 -1.92
N ILE A 348 -37.93 15.11 -1.04
CA ILE A 348 -38.11 13.72 -0.58
C ILE A 348 -39.55 13.49 -0.11
N SER A 349 -40.03 12.25 -0.21
CA SER A 349 -41.43 11.88 0.15
C SER A 349 -42.52 12.44 -0.77
N THR A 350 -42.16 13.25 -1.77
CA THR A 350 -43.07 13.72 -2.82
C THR A 350 -42.62 13.21 -4.19
N TYR A 351 -43.48 13.36 -5.19
CA TYR A 351 -43.21 13.03 -6.58
C TYR A 351 -44.02 13.95 -7.51
N GLN A 352 -43.66 13.98 -8.79
CA GLN A 352 -44.46 14.69 -9.78
C GLN A 352 -44.54 13.87 -11.09
N PRO A 353 -45.70 13.28 -11.44
CA PRO A 353 -45.82 12.38 -12.57
C PRO A 353 -45.92 13.08 -13.92
N THR A 354 -46.32 14.36 -13.94
CA THR A 354 -46.49 15.15 -15.16
C THR A 354 -45.42 16.23 -15.31
N THR A 355 -45.12 16.60 -16.55
CA THR A 355 -44.24 17.74 -16.84
C THR A 355 -44.94 19.06 -16.51
N GLY A 356 -44.17 20.14 -16.34
CA GLY A 356 -44.68 21.51 -16.23
C GLY A 356 -45.03 21.98 -14.81
N ALA A 357 -44.52 21.34 -13.75
CA ALA A 357 -44.84 21.76 -12.38
C ALA A 357 -44.31 23.17 -12.06
N VAL A 358 -45.18 23.99 -11.48
CA VAL A 358 -44.96 25.44 -11.28
C VAL A 358 -44.33 25.81 -9.93
N SER A 359 -44.39 24.91 -8.94
CA SER A 359 -43.91 25.12 -7.57
C SER A 359 -43.80 23.79 -6.81
N ALA A 360 -43.17 23.80 -5.63
CA ALA A 360 -43.08 22.62 -4.76
C ALA A 360 -44.46 22.10 -4.31
N GLN A 361 -45.47 22.97 -4.24
CA GLN A 361 -46.85 22.60 -3.91
C GLN A 361 -47.54 21.75 -4.99
N ALA A 362 -47.00 21.70 -6.20
CA ALA A 362 -47.47 20.79 -7.25
C ALA A 362 -46.93 19.35 -7.07
N CYS A 363 -45.91 19.14 -6.24
CA CYS A 363 -45.40 17.81 -5.94
C CYS A 363 -46.37 17.04 -5.03
N LEU A 364 -46.86 15.90 -5.50
CA LEU A 364 -47.78 15.02 -4.78
C LEU A 364 -47.04 14.24 -3.69
N SER A 365 -47.60 14.16 -2.48
CA SER A 365 -47.05 13.32 -1.41
C SER A 365 -47.25 11.82 -1.69
N CYS A 366 -46.27 10.99 -1.33
CA CYS A 366 -46.44 9.54 -1.37
C CYS A 366 -47.40 9.05 -0.29
N SER A 367 -48.46 8.35 -0.70
CA SER A 367 -49.41 7.68 0.20
C SER A 367 -48.72 6.59 1.03
N ALA A 368 -49.27 6.27 2.20
CA ALA A 368 -48.78 5.18 3.06
C ALA A 368 -48.67 3.84 2.28
N GLY A 369 -47.62 3.07 2.56
CA GLY A 369 -47.26 1.89 1.75
C GLY A 369 -46.44 2.20 0.50
N SER A 370 -46.07 3.46 0.27
CA SER A 370 -45.06 3.88 -0.71
C SER A 370 -44.17 4.98 -0.13
N TYR A 371 -43.00 5.19 -0.74
CA TYR A 371 -42.00 6.15 -0.28
C TYR A 371 -41.11 6.62 -1.44
N ASN A 372 -40.43 7.75 -1.25
CA ASN A 372 -39.34 8.19 -2.13
C ASN A 372 -38.17 8.70 -1.27
N PRO A 373 -37.03 7.98 -1.24
CA PRO A 373 -35.89 8.32 -0.38
C PRO A 373 -35.01 9.43 -0.98
N TYR A 374 -35.15 9.70 -2.28
CA TYR A 374 -34.40 10.72 -3.02
C TYR A 374 -35.35 11.79 -3.56
N PRO A 375 -34.91 13.05 -3.69
CA PRO A 375 -35.69 14.09 -4.36
C PRO A 375 -35.74 13.85 -5.88
N GLY A 376 -36.58 14.59 -6.60
CA GLY A 376 -36.59 14.60 -8.07
C GLY A 376 -37.35 13.44 -8.75
N GLN A 377 -38.23 12.74 -8.02
CA GLN A 377 -38.86 11.49 -8.49
C GLN A 377 -40.19 11.70 -9.22
N SER A 378 -40.43 10.94 -10.28
CA SER A 378 -41.66 11.01 -11.10
C SER A 378 -42.77 10.04 -10.67
N SER A 379 -42.50 9.14 -9.72
CA SER A 379 -43.46 8.19 -9.13
C SER A 379 -43.00 7.79 -7.73
N CYS A 380 -43.87 7.18 -6.91
CA CYS A 380 -43.50 6.64 -5.59
C CYS A 380 -43.06 5.18 -5.68
N THR A 381 -41.99 4.82 -4.98
CA THR A 381 -41.55 3.44 -4.82
C THR A 381 -42.49 2.70 -3.85
N ILE A 382 -43.01 1.53 -4.23
CA ILE A 382 -43.81 0.69 -3.33
C ILE A 382 -42.96 0.13 -2.18
N CYS A 383 -43.54 0.03 -0.98
CA CYS A 383 -42.83 -0.57 0.15
C CYS A 383 -42.62 -2.09 -0.10
N PRO A 384 -41.38 -2.61 -0.05
CA PRO A 384 -41.08 -4.01 -0.32
C PRO A 384 -41.50 -4.92 0.86
N MET A 385 -41.64 -6.22 0.58
CA MET A 385 -41.85 -7.27 1.58
C MET A 385 -40.77 -7.21 2.68
N GLY A 386 -41.17 -7.46 3.94
CA GLY A 386 -40.33 -7.32 5.13
C GLY A 386 -40.24 -5.90 5.71
N TYR A 387 -40.73 -4.87 5.01
CA TYR A 387 -40.65 -3.47 5.43
C TYR A 387 -42.03 -2.79 5.42
N TYR A 388 -42.17 -1.71 6.19
CA TYR A 388 -43.35 -0.84 6.21
C TYR A 388 -42.97 0.64 6.02
N CYS A 389 -43.88 1.41 5.41
CA CYS A 389 -43.63 2.79 4.97
C CYS A 389 -44.75 3.70 5.46
N VAL A 390 -44.48 4.50 6.50
CA VAL A 390 -45.45 5.38 7.17
C VAL A 390 -45.47 6.76 6.50
N ASN A 391 -46.63 7.16 5.97
CA ASN A 391 -46.90 8.49 5.41
C ASN A 391 -45.88 9.02 4.38
N GLY A 392 -45.15 8.15 3.69
CA GLY A 392 -44.11 8.50 2.72
C GLY A 392 -42.84 9.16 3.29
N ILE A 393 -42.89 9.68 4.53
CA ILE A 393 -41.94 10.69 5.08
C ILE A 393 -40.58 10.16 5.54
N ASN A 394 -40.35 8.86 5.63
CA ASN A 394 -39.06 8.32 6.11
C ASN A 394 -38.80 6.88 5.64
N GLY A 395 -38.44 6.75 4.36
CA GLY A 395 -37.83 5.54 3.80
C GLY A 395 -38.63 4.25 3.99
N THR A 396 -37.92 3.12 4.02
CA THR A 396 -38.44 1.84 4.51
C THR A 396 -38.07 1.66 5.98
N LYS A 397 -39.03 1.24 6.82
CA LYS A 397 -38.75 0.74 8.16
C LYS A 397 -38.84 -0.78 8.16
N ALA A 398 -37.76 -1.44 8.58
CA ALA A 398 -37.72 -2.89 8.69
C ALA A 398 -38.73 -3.38 9.74
N CYS A 399 -39.44 -4.48 9.47
CA CYS A 399 -40.20 -5.17 10.50
C CYS A 399 -39.24 -5.67 11.60
N PRO A 400 -39.58 -5.51 12.91
CA PRO A 400 -38.73 -5.98 14.01
C PRO A 400 -38.43 -7.49 13.96
N SER A 401 -37.37 -7.93 14.62
CA SER A 401 -37.09 -9.36 14.82
C SER A 401 -38.26 -10.06 15.51
N GLY A 402 -38.49 -11.34 15.18
CA GLY A 402 -39.69 -12.08 15.57
C GLY A 402 -40.97 -11.72 14.80
N THR A 403 -40.89 -10.79 13.83
CA THR A 403 -41.99 -10.46 12.92
C THR A 403 -41.57 -10.59 11.45
N TYR A 404 -42.56 -10.60 10.55
CA TYR A 404 -42.36 -10.66 9.10
C TYR A 404 -43.46 -9.91 8.35
N GLN A 405 -43.22 -9.58 7.09
CA GLN A 405 -44.23 -8.98 6.21
C GLN A 405 -44.20 -9.64 4.83
N PRO A 406 -45.14 -10.54 4.50
CA PRO A 406 -45.14 -11.27 3.23
C PRO A 406 -45.67 -10.44 2.05
N THR A 407 -46.36 -9.32 2.28
CA THR A 407 -46.95 -8.50 1.20
C THR A 407 -46.21 -7.17 1.01
N ILE A 408 -46.28 -6.64 -0.22
CA ILE A 408 -45.86 -5.28 -0.54
C ILE A 408 -46.86 -4.24 -0.01
N ARG A 409 -46.43 -2.98 0.08
CA ARG A 409 -47.24 -1.81 0.50
C ARG A 409 -47.69 -1.77 1.97
N ALA A 410 -46.96 -2.42 2.88
CA ALA A 410 -47.24 -2.30 4.31
C ALA A 410 -47.12 -0.84 4.80
N THR A 411 -48.10 -0.40 5.59
CA THR A 411 -48.30 1.02 5.93
C THR A 411 -47.78 1.40 7.31
N SER A 412 -47.63 0.43 8.22
CA SER A 412 -47.20 0.67 9.60
C SER A 412 -46.66 -0.61 10.27
N VAL A 413 -46.09 -0.47 11.47
CA VAL A 413 -45.52 -1.60 12.22
C VAL A 413 -46.57 -2.66 12.60
N SER A 414 -47.86 -2.30 12.72
CA SER A 414 -48.93 -3.26 12.98
C SER A 414 -49.22 -4.17 11.79
N SER A 415 -48.72 -3.84 10.59
CA SER A 415 -48.75 -4.72 9.44
C SER A 415 -47.73 -5.87 9.54
N CYS A 416 -46.70 -5.75 10.39
CA CYS A 416 -45.72 -6.80 10.62
C CYS A 416 -46.35 -7.95 11.44
N LEU A 417 -46.55 -9.09 10.79
CA LEU A 417 -47.12 -10.29 11.41
C LEU A 417 -46.09 -10.93 12.35
N LYS A 418 -46.51 -11.38 13.53
CA LYS A 418 -45.63 -12.19 14.40
C LYS A 418 -45.34 -13.54 13.73
N CYS A 419 -44.13 -14.05 13.88
CA CYS A 419 -43.82 -15.40 13.42
C CYS A 419 -44.74 -16.43 14.10
N PRO A 420 -45.38 -17.35 13.36
CA PRO A 420 -46.20 -18.39 13.96
C PRO A 420 -45.37 -19.34 14.82
N ASN A 421 -46.04 -20.00 15.77
CA ASN A 421 -45.46 -21.06 16.60
C ASN A 421 -44.67 -22.07 15.76
N GLY A 422 -43.47 -22.45 16.20
CA GLY A 422 -42.55 -23.30 15.44
C GLY A 422 -41.67 -22.57 14.43
N SER A 423 -41.75 -21.24 14.36
CA SER A 423 -40.89 -20.42 13.49
C SER A 423 -40.40 -19.15 14.20
N TYR A 424 -39.30 -18.58 13.70
CA TYR A 424 -38.62 -17.43 14.30
C TYR A 424 -37.96 -16.55 13.23
N ASN A 425 -37.55 -15.34 13.62
CA ASN A 425 -36.71 -14.46 12.80
C ASN A 425 -35.74 -13.66 13.67
N SER A 426 -34.44 -13.99 13.61
CA SER A 426 -33.38 -13.26 14.32
C SER A 426 -33.15 -11.85 13.78
N ASN A 427 -33.30 -11.69 12.47
CA ASN A 427 -33.03 -10.46 11.77
C ASN A 427 -34.31 -9.62 11.61
N THR A 428 -34.14 -8.30 11.52
CA THR A 428 -35.20 -7.39 11.07
C THR A 428 -35.43 -7.51 9.56
N GLY A 429 -36.56 -7.01 9.06
CA GLY A 429 -36.75 -6.79 7.62
C GLY A 429 -37.15 -8.03 6.82
N GLN A 430 -37.68 -9.08 7.46
CA GLN A 430 -37.88 -10.39 6.85
C GLN A 430 -39.25 -10.55 6.18
N ALA A 431 -39.28 -11.18 5.01
CA ALA A 431 -40.51 -11.42 4.22
C ALA A 431 -41.27 -12.70 4.62
N SER A 432 -40.61 -13.61 5.33
CA SER A 432 -41.13 -14.89 5.83
C SER A 432 -40.43 -15.23 7.16
N CYS A 433 -40.89 -16.25 7.89
CA CYS A 433 -40.21 -16.74 9.10
C CYS A 433 -39.45 -18.05 8.84
N SER A 434 -38.32 -18.21 9.52
CA SER A 434 -37.51 -19.44 9.47
C SER A 434 -38.09 -20.51 10.37
N ILE A 435 -38.14 -21.76 9.92
CA ILE A 435 -38.59 -22.90 10.75
C ILE A 435 -37.58 -23.11 11.89
N CYS A 436 -38.08 -23.38 13.10
CA CYS A 436 -37.22 -23.66 14.26
C CYS A 436 -36.37 -24.93 14.00
N PRO A 437 -35.04 -24.91 14.21
CA PRO A 437 -34.19 -26.08 14.01
C PRO A 437 -34.47 -27.18 15.03
N SER A 438 -34.16 -28.43 14.69
CA SER A 438 -34.20 -29.54 15.65
C SER A 438 -33.27 -29.27 16.85
N GLY A 439 -33.67 -29.76 18.02
CA GLY A 439 -33.07 -29.46 19.32
C GLY A 439 -33.60 -28.18 19.96
N TYR A 440 -34.37 -27.35 19.25
CA TYR A 440 -34.89 -26.07 19.73
C TYR A 440 -36.40 -25.98 19.54
N TYR A 441 -37.07 -25.13 20.31
CA TYR A 441 -38.46 -24.73 20.08
C TYR A 441 -38.60 -23.21 19.99
N CYS A 442 -39.63 -22.76 19.26
CA CYS A 442 -39.86 -21.36 18.94
C CYS A 442 -41.32 -20.98 19.22
N LEU A 443 -41.53 -20.06 20.16
CA LEU A 443 -42.84 -19.52 20.52
C LEU A 443 -43.32 -18.48 19.48
N ALA A 444 -44.62 -18.19 19.44
CA ALA A 444 -45.18 -17.18 18.56
C ALA A 444 -44.51 -15.80 18.78
N GLY A 445 -43.95 -15.23 17.72
CA GLY A 445 -43.19 -13.98 17.76
C GLY A 445 -41.72 -14.12 18.19
N ALA A 446 -41.16 -15.32 18.22
CA ALA A 446 -39.78 -15.55 18.64
C ALA A 446 -38.74 -14.85 17.73
N SER A 447 -37.86 -14.07 18.33
CA SER A 447 -36.67 -13.49 17.70
C SER A 447 -35.41 -14.35 17.88
N ASN A 448 -35.50 -15.44 18.65
CA ASN A 448 -34.42 -16.38 18.89
C ASN A 448 -34.98 -17.81 19.07
N THR A 449 -34.12 -18.80 18.88
CA THR A 449 -34.44 -20.21 19.15
C THR A 449 -34.25 -20.51 20.65
N ILE A 450 -35.16 -21.28 21.26
CA ILE A 450 -35.03 -21.70 22.66
C ILE A 450 -34.56 -23.15 22.68
N PRO A 451 -33.35 -23.47 23.19
CA PRO A 451 -32.85 -24.84 23.19
C PRO A 451 -33.67 -25.72 24.14
N CYS A 452 -33.88 -26.98 23.79
CA CYS A 452 -34.43 -27.97 24.71
C CYS A 452 -33.49 -28.13 25.93
N PRO A 453 -34.03 -28.19 27.17
CA PRO A 453 -33.22 -28.28 28.37
C PRO A 453 -32.46 -29.61 28.48
N THR A 454 -31.44 -29.66 29.34
CA THR A 454 -30.68 -30.89 29.61
C THR A 454 -31.59 -32.04 30.06
N GLY A 455 -31.22 -33.27 29.69
CA GLY A 455 -32.07 -34.47 29.88
C GLY A 455 -33.26 -34.58 28.93
N THR A 456 -33.40 -33.65 27.97
CA THR A 456 -34.39 -33.72 26.89
C THR A 456 -33.74 -33.57 25.51
N PHE A 457 -34.51 -33.83 24.45
CA PHE A 457 -34.11 -33.65 23.06
C PHE A 457 -35.33 -33.32 22.18
N SER A 458 -35.12 -32.73 21.00
CA SER A 458 -36.14 -32.71 19.96
C SER A 458 -35.54 -33.05 18.60
N ALA A 459 -35.99 -34.17 18.02
CA ALA A 459 -35.60 -34.55 16.66
C ALA A 459 -36.40 -33.81 15.57
N ILE A 460 -37.43 -33.03 15.94
CA ILE A 460 -38.44 -32.50 15.00
C ILE A 460 -38.23 -30.99 14.78
N PRO A 461 -37.82 -30.56 13.58
CA PRO A 461 -37.84 -29.14 13.19
C PRO A 461 -39.26 -28.57 13.24
N GLY A 462 -39.39 -27.29 13.59
CA GLY A 462 -40.68 -26.62 13.75
C GLY A 462 -41.34 -26.81 15.11
N SER A 463 -40.60 -27.31 16.11
CA SER A 463 -41.09 -27.47 17.47
C SER A 463 -41.60 -26.14 18.05
N SER A 464 -42.84 -26.14 18.56
CA SER A 464 -43.60 -24.93 18.91
C SER A 464 -43.66 -24.63 20.41
N SER A 465 -43.29 -25.58 21.27
CA SER A 465 -43.31 -25.43 22.72
C SER A 465 -42.30 -26.37 23.38
N VAL A 466 -42.01 -26.13 24.66
CA VAL A 466 -41.15 -27.01 25.49
C VAL A 466 -41.69 -28.44 25.62
N GLN A 467 -42.99 -28.67 25.35
CA GLN A 467 -43.58 -30.02 25.37
C GLN A 467 -43.10 -30.89 24.20
N ALA A 468 -42.56 -30.28 23.13
CA ALA A 468 -41.90 -31.01 22.05
C ALA A 468 -40.49 -31.52 22.42
N CYS A 469 -39.93 -31.05 23.55
CA CYS A 469 -38.67 -31.57 24.09
C CYS A 469 -38.94 -32.88 24.85
N LEU A 470 -38.74 -34.00 24.15
CA LEU A 470 -38.91 -35.35 24.68
C LEU A 470 -37.83 -35.63 25.73
N LYS A 471 -38.21 -36.20 26.88
CA LYS A 471 -37.25 -36.67 27.89
C LYS A 471 -36.44 -37.84 27.35
N CYS A 472 -35.16 -37.92 27.70
CA CYS A 472 -34.36 -39.11 27.41
C CYS A 472 -34.95 -40.34 28.11
N SER A 473 -35.05 -41.45 27.38
CA SER A 473 -35.45 -42.75 27.94
C SER A 473 -34.42 -43.22 28.96
N ALA A 474 -34.84 -44.05 29.94
CA ALA A 474 -33.91 -44.65 30.89
C ALA A 474 -32.78 -45.41 30.15
N GLY A 475 -31.56 -45.35 30.67
CA GLY A 475 -30.35 -45.81 29.97
C GLY A 475 -29.73 -44.78 29.02
N SER A 476 -30.34 -43.61 28.86
CA SER A 476 -29.80 -42.50 28.06
C SER A 476 -29.94 -41.14 28.77
N TYR A 477 -29.07 -40.19 28.42
CA TYR A 477 -28.99 -38.86 29.04
C TYR A 477 -28.57 -37.80 28.03
N ASN A 478 -28.72 -36.52 28.41
CA ASN A 478 -28.15 -35.38 27.69
C ASN A 478 -27.63 -34.31 28.65
N SER A 479 -26.31 -34.11 28.69
CA SER A 479 -25.64 -33.12 29.54
C SER A 479 -25.64 -31.70 28.98
N MET A 480 -25.91 -31.53 27.69
CA MET A 480 -26.00 -30.24 27.02
C MET A 480 -27.44 -29.90 26.68
N VAL A 481 -27.74 -28.61 26.54
CA VAL A 481 -29.00 -28.13 25.98
C VAL A 481 -29.00 -28.28 24.45
N GLY A 482 -30.17 -28.17 23.81
CA GLY A 482 -30.27 -28.05 22.36
C GLY A 482 -30.05 -29.36 21.56
N GLN A 483 -30.11 -30.52 22.23
CA GLN A 483 -29.75 -31.81 21.63
C GLN A 483 -30.87 -32.39 20.74
N VAL A 484 -30.47 -33.11 19.69
CA VAL A 484 -31.37 -33.72 18.68
C VAL A 484 -31.65 -35.21 18.91
N SER A 485 -30.88 -35.85 19.79
CA SER A 485 -30.99 -37.25 20.22
C SER A 485 -30.42 -37.37 21.65
N CYS A 486 -30.57 -38.52 22.31
CA CYS A 486 -29.97 -38.79 23.61
C CYS A 486 -28.73 -39.68 23.51
N THR A 487 -27.77 -39.47 24.41
CA THR A 487 -26.54 -40.26 24.49
C THR A 487 -26.76 -41.48 25.39
N ILE A 488 -26.28 -42.66 24.99
CA ILE A 488 -26.36 -43.89 25.82
C ILE A 488 -25.44 -43.73 27.04
N CYS A 489 -25.88 -44.24 28.20
CA CYS A 489 -25.10 -44.11 29.42
C CYS A 489 -23.93 -45.10 29.45
N PRO A 490 -22.69 -44.64 29.76
CA PRO A 490 -21.49 -45.44 29.69
C PRO A 490 -21.41 -46.48 30.81
N THR A 491 -20.51 -47.45 30.66
CA THR A 491 -20.19 -48.43 31.71
C THR A 491 -19.77 -47.76 33.02
N GLY A 492 -20.02 -48.44 34.14
CA GLY A 492 -19.83 -47.90 35.50
C GLY A 492 -20.91 -46.90 35.97
N ALA A 493 -21.83 -46.49 35.10
CA ALA A 493 -22.90 -45.55 35.42
C ALA A 493 -24.27 -46.01 34.92
N PHE A 494 -25.34 -45.40 35.44
CA PHE A 494 -26.73 -45.60 35.03
C PHE A 494 -27.44 -44.26 34.85
N CYS A 495 -28.60 -44.28 34.18
CA CYS A 495 -29.41 -43.09 33.94
C CYS A 495 -30.91 -43.38 34.01
N SER A 496 -31.61 -42.56 34.78
CA SER A 496 -33.06 -42.58 34.91
C SER A 496 -33.73 -41.83 33.75
N VAL A 497 -35.05 -41.93 33.62
CA VAL A 497 -35.81 -41.17 32.60
C VAL A 497 -35.62 -39.67 32.80
N GLY A 498 -35.18 -38.97 31.75
CA GLY A 498 -34.93 -37.52 31.78
C GLY A 498 -33.62 -37.12 32.46
N SER A 499 -32.67 -38.04 32.64
CA SER A 499 -31.35 -37.73 33.22
C SER A 499 -30.58 -36.69 32.40
N SER A 500 -30.14 -35.62 33.06
CA SER A 500 -29.21 -34.62 32.53
C SER A 500 -27.74 -34.98 32.77
N ASN A 501 -27.46 -35.99 33.58
CA ASN A 501 -26.12 -36.49 33.86
C ASN A 501 -26.13 -38.01 34.06
N THR A 502 -24.94 -38.60 34.06
CA THR A 502 -24.72 -40.00 34.41
C THR A 502 -24.66 -40.16 35.93
N GLN A 503 -25.35 -41.15 36.47
CA GLN A 503 -25.29 -41.50 37.89
C GLN A 503 -24.30 -42.64 38.06
N MET A 504 -23.14 -42.35 38.63
CA MET A 504 -22.07 -43.35 38.82
C MET A 504 -22.47 -44.40 39.87
N CYS A 505 -22.10 -45.66 39.63
CA CYS A 505 -22.16 -46.68 40.67
C CYS A 505 -21.23 -46.29 41.84
N HIS A 506 -21.69 -46.51 43.08
CA HIS A 506 -20.91 -46.23 44.28
C HIS A 506 -19.66 -47.12 44.37
N SER A 507 -18.64 -46.67 45.08
CA SER A 507 -17.46 -47.49 45.38
C SER A 507 -17.87 -48.79 46.08
N GLY A 508 -17.17 -49.88 45.75
CA GLY A 508 -17.56 -51.25 46.10
C GLY A 508 -18.51 -51.92 45.11
N SER A 509 -19.05 -51.17 44.13
CA SER A 509 -19.86 -51.69 43.03
C SER A 509 -19.27 -51.37 41.65
N PHE A 510 -19.71 -52.08 40.62
CA PHE A 510 -19.36 -51.87 39.22
C PHE A 510 -20.58 -52.11 38.31
N GLN A 511 -20.51 -51.67 37.04
CA GLN A 511 -21.51 -52.03 36.04
C GLN A 511 -20.86 -52.21 34.65
N PRO A 512 -20.73 -53.44 34.12
CA PRO A 512 -20.03 -53.69 32.85
C PRO A 512 -20.84 -53.35 31.59
N LEU A 513 -22.12 -53.01 31.69
CA LEU A 513 -22.99 -52.76 30.53
C LEU A 513 -23.32 -51.27 30.34
N GLU A 514 -23.26 -50.83 29.08
CA GLU A 514 -23.81 -49.54 28.65
C GLU A 514 -25.35 -49.57 28.63
N GLY A 515 -25.99 -48.40 28.65
CA GLY A 515 -27.46 -48.28 28.60
C GLY A 515 -28.16 -48.60 29.92
N SER A 516 -27.44 -48.59 31.03
CA SER A 516 -27.95 -48.99 32.35
C SER A 516 -29.03 -48.06 32.88
N ILE A 517 -30.18 -48.63 33.27
CA ILE A 517 -31.43 -47.88 33.50
C ILE A 517 -31.66 -47.44 34.96
N SER A 518 -30.96 -48.03 35.94
CA SER A 518 -31.19 -47.76 37.36
C SER A 518 -30.06 -48.24 38.27
N ALA A 519 -30.07 -47.83 39.54
CA ALA A 519 -29.08 -48.20 40.54
C ALA A 519 -29.01 -49.72 40.83
N GLN A 520 -30.11 -50.46 40.61
CA GLN A 520 -30.13 -51.92 40.72
C GLN A 520 -29.23 -52.63 39.69
N ALA A 521 -28.81 -51.92 38.64
CA ALA A 521 -27.86 -52.42 37.66
C ALA A 521 -26.40 -52.35 38.16
N CYS A 522 -26.11 -51.62 39.25
CA CYS A 522 -24.79 -51.63 39.90
C CYS A 522 -24.61 -52.92 40.71
N VAL A 523 -23.71 -53.79 40.26
CA VAL A 523 -23.40 -55.07 40.91
C VAL A 523 -22.30 -54.87 41.95
N GLN A 524 -22.45 -55.45 43.14
CA GLN A 524 -21.40 -55.41 44.17
C GLN A 524 -20.16 -56.20 43.72
N CYS A 525 -18.96 -55.72 44.05
CA CYS A 525 -17.73 -56.42 43.72
C CYS A 525 -17.64 -57.77 44.45
N PRO A 526 -17.42 -58.89 43.74
CA PRO A 526 -17.35 -60.21 44.35
C PRO A 526 -16.14 -60.34 45.29
N TYR A 527 -16.21 -61.32 46.21
CA TYR A 527 -15.14 -61.65 47.15
C TYR A 527 -13.76 -61.72 46.47
N GLY A 528 -12.74 -61.15 47.12
CA GLY A 528 -11.38 -61.07 46.58
C GLY A 528 -11.17 -59.95 45.56
N THR A 529 -12.19 -59.14 45.28
CA THR A 529 -12.11 -57.93 44.45
C THR A 529 -12.68 -56.71 45.17
N TYR A 530 -12.35 -55.50 44.69
CA TYR A 530 -12.79 -54.23 45.25
C TYR A 530 -13.00 -53.16 44.18
N SER A 531 -13.75 -52.10 44.51
CA SER A 531 -13.96 -50.92 43.65
C SER A 531 -13.68 -49.66 44.47
N ALA A 532 -12.49 -49.07 44.29
CA ALA A 532 -12.05 -47.90 45.05
C ALA A 532 -12.80 -46.62 44.67
N ASN A 533 -13.14 -46.48 43.38
CA ASN A 533 -13.64 -45.23 42.82
C ASN A 533 -15.10 -45.41 42.36
N PRO A 534 -15.99 -44.45 42.64
CA PRO A 534 -17.28 -44.41 41.99
C PRO A 534 -17.13 -44.42 40.46
N GLY A 535 -18.04 -45.12 39.77
CA GLY A 535 -18.04 -45.18 38.31
C GLY A 535 -17.12 -46.24 37.69
N GLN A 536 -16.55 -47.16 38.46
CA GLN A 536 -15.70 -48.22 37.89
C GLN A 536 -16.51 -49.23 37.06
N ALA A 537 -16.06 -49.47 35.83
CA ALA A 537 -16.66 -50.42 34.90
C ALA A 537 -16.36 -51.89 35.24
N ASN A 538 -15.32 -52.16 36.04
CA ASN A 538 -14.87 -53.49 36.47
C ASN A 538 -14.24 -53.42 37.87
N CYS A 539 -14.30 -54.50 38.65
CA CYS A 539 -13.64 -54.61 39.96
C CYS A 539 -12.14 -54.96 39.83
N LEU A 540 -11.35 -54.47 40.77
CA LEU A 540 -9.90 -54.71 40.87
C LEU A 540 -9.60 -55.85 41.84
N THR A 541 -8.57 -56.66 41.57
CA THR A 541 -8.15 -57.76 42.46
C THR A 541 -7.57 -57.22 43.77
N CYS A 542 -7.95 -57.82 44.91
CA CYS A 542 -7.47 -57.38 46.23
C CYS A 542 -5.94 -57.47 46.35
N PRO A 543 -5.23 -56.43 46.82
CA PRO A 543 -3.76 -56.42 46.89
C PRO A 543 -3.20 -57.35 48.00
N THR A 544 -1.92 -57.68 47.89
CA THR A 544 -1.18 -58.43 48.93
C THR A 544 -1.07 -57.62 50.21
N GLY A 545 -1.12 -58.31 51.37
CA GLY A 545 -1.28 -57.69 52.69
C GLY A 545 -2.72 -57.41 53.11
N TYR A 546 -3.69 -57.52 52.19
CA TYR A 546 -5.10 -57.17 52.41
C TYR A 546 -6.05 -58.32 52.07
N PHE A 547 -7.31 -58.19 52.50
CA PHE A 547 -8.42 -59.04 52.10
C PHE A 547 -9.65 -58.17 51.74
N CYS A 548 -10.51 -58.71 50.87
CA CYS A 548 -11.67 -58.02 50.32
C CYS A 548 -12.89 -58.94 50.38
N VAL A 549 -13.90 -58.55 51.14
CA VAL A 549 -15.21 -59.20 51.20
C VAL A 549 -16.12 -58.68 50.07
N ASN A 550 -17.31 -59.25 49.91
CA ASN A 550 -18.30 -58.76 48.94
C ASN A 550 -18.61 -57.26 49.18
N GLY A 551 -18.61 -56.46 48.11
CA GLY A 551 -18.89 -55.01 48.17
C GLY A 551 -17.74 -54.15 48.71
N THR A 552 -16.49 -54.66 48.75
CA THR A 552 -15.36 -53.89 49.31
C THR A 552 -15.06 -52.65 48.47
N SER A 553 -15.11 -51.47 49.09
CA SER A 553 -14.65 -50.20 48.51
C SER A 553 -13.17 -49.93 48.82
N SER A 554 -12.70 -50.27 50.02
CA SER A 554 -11.29 -50.13 50.43
C SER A 554 -10.76 -51.46 50.98
N PRO A 555 -9.67 -52.04 50.43
CA PRO A 555 -9.10 -53.30 50.89
C PRO A 555 -8.82 -53.28 52.40
N GLN A 556 -9.18 -54.35 53.10
CA GLN A 556 -9.02 -54.43 54.56
C GLN A 556 -7.65 -55.03 54.90
N PRO A 557 -6.79 -54.35 55.69
CA PRO A 557 -5.45 -54.85 55.99
C PRO A 557 -5.50 -56.07 56.91
N CYS A 558 -4.59 -57.03 56.70
CA CYS A 558 -4.29 -58.02 57.73
C CYS A 558 -3.75 -57.32 58.99
N ALA A 559 -4.27 -57.68 60.16
CA ALA A 559 -3.86 -57.10 61.44
C ALA A 559 -2.37 -57.36 61.76
N SER A 560 -1.78 -56.54 62.63
CA SER A 560 -0.40 -56.72 63.10
C SER A 560 -0.17 -58.12 63.68
N GLY A 561 1.03 -58.67 63.47
CA GLY A 561 1.36 -60.07 63.72
C GLY A 561 0.91 -61.07 62.65
N ASN A 562 0.08 -60.65 61.68
CA ASN A 562 -0.32 -61.44 60.52
C ASN A 562 0.13 -60.78 59.20
N TYR A 563 0.33 -61.59 58.15
CA TYR A 563 0.75 -61.15 56.83
C TYR A 563 -0.05 -61.86 55.71
N GLN A 564 0.04 -61.34 54.48
CA GLN A 564 -0.58 -61.99 53.33
C GLN A 564 0.23 -61.84 52.02
N PRO A 565 0.92 -62.89 51.56
CA PRO A 565 1.75 -62.81 50.35
C PRO A 565 0.99 -63.00 49.03
N ILE A 566 -0.27 -63.46 49.05
CA ILE A 566 -1.05 -63.78 47.82
C ILE A 566 -2.21 -62.79 47.66
N PRO A 567 -2.44 -62.20 46.47
CA PRO A 567 -3.56 -61.30 46.21
C PRO A 567 -4.91 -62.05 46.13
N GLY A 568 -6.01 -61.30 46.01
CA GLY A 568 -7.36 -61.85 45.78
C GLY A 568 -8.00 -62.51 47.01
N ARG A 569 -7.55 -62.18 48.21
CA ARG A 569 -7.97 -62.85 49.44
C ARG A 569 -9.33 -62.36 49.94
N VAL A 570 -10.11 -63.29 50.48
CA VAL A 570 -11.56 -63.12 50.68
C VAL A 570 -11.97 -62.85 52.13
N SER A 571 -11.09 -63.08 53.11
CA SER A 571 -11.41 -62.92 54.53
C SER A 571 -10.17 -62.73 55.43
N ALA A 572 -10.38 -62.23 56.64
CA ALA A 572 -9.34 -62.05 57.66
C ALA A 572 -8.69 -63.38 58.09
N GLN A 573 -9.43 -64.50 58.06
CA GLN A 573 -8.91 -65.83 58.38
C GLN A 573 -7.88 -66.33 57.37
N ALA A 574 -7.83 -65.75 56.16
CA ALA A 574 -6.80 -66.07 55.19
C ALA A 574 -5.43 -65.43 55.53
N CYS A 575 -5.40 -64.40 56.39
CA CYS A 575 -4.16 -63.77 56.85
C CYS A 575 -3.35 -64.78 57.68
N LEU A 576 -2.09 -64.99 57.28
CA LEU A 576 -1.20 -65.97 57.90
C LEU A 576 -0.55 -65.35 59.14
N LYS A 577 -0.47 -66.07 60.26
CA LYS A 577 0.33 -65.64 61.42
C LYS A 577 1.81 -65.64 61.07
N CYS A 578 2.57 -64.67 61.55
CA CYS A 578 4.02 -64.71 61.41
C CYS A 578 4.63 -65.88 62.18
N PRO A 579 5.59 -66.63 61.58
CA PRO A 579 6.27 -67.73 62.27
C PRO A 579 7.17 -67.24 63.40
N ASN A 580 7.52 -68.14 64.33
CA ASN A 580 8.48 -67.87 65.40
C ASN A 580 9.77 -67.23 64.85
N GLY A 581 10.33 -66.26 65.57
CA GLY A 581 11.52 -65.53 65.14
C GLY A 581 11.22 -64.36 64.19
N THR A 582 9.95 -64.11 63.89
CA THR A 582 9.50 -63.01 63.02
C THR A 582 8.27 -62.29 63.59
N TYR A 583 8.04 -61.05 63.17
CA TYR A 583 6.95 -60.20 63.61
C TYR A 583 6.46 -59.26 62.50
N VAL A 584 5.27 -58.66 62.67
CA VAL A 584 4.73 -57.61 61.80
C VAL A 584 4.17 -56.48 62.66
N ALA A 585 4.84 -55.33 62.64
CA ALA A 585 4.45 -54.13 63.40
C ALA A 585 3.17 -53.47 62.88
N ASN A 586 3.11 -53.24 61.56
CA ASN A 586 2.05 -52.46 60.95
C ASN A 586 1.04 -53.39 60.26
N PRO A 587 -0.27 -53.11 60.34
CA PRO A 587 -1.26 -53.81 59.52
C PRO A 587 -0.97 -53.68 58.02
N GLY A 588 -1.43 -54.64 57.21
CA GLY A 588 -1.36 -54.57 55.76
C GLY A 588 -0.05 -55.08 55.13
N GLN A 589 0.81 -55.77 55.88
CA GLN A 589 2.09 -56.28 55.37
C GLN A 589 1.95 -57.59 54.57
N SER A 590 2.73 -57.70 53.50
CA SER A 590 2.76 -58.88 52.62
C SER A 590 3.85 -59.90 53.00
N ALA A 591 4.69 -59.60 53.98
CA ALA A 591 5.77 -60.45 54.52
C ALA A 591 6.03 -60.17 56.00
N CYS A 592 6.69 -61.10 56.71
CA CYS A 592 7.12 -60.92 58.10
C CYS A 592 8.57 -60.46 58.21
N ILE A 593 8.87 -59.68 59.25
CA ILE A 593 10.19 -59.11 59.54
C ILE A 593 10.90 -60.00 60.57
N THR A 594 12.18 -60.30 60.40
CA THR A 594 12.98 -61.06 61.38
C THR A 594 13.16 -60.28 62.69
N CYS A 595 13.10 -60.99 63.82
CA CYS A 595 13.28 -60.38 65.13
C CYS A 595 14.70 -59.81 65.28
N PRO A 596 14.89 -58.56 65.74
CA PRO A 596 16.21 -57.96 65.92
C PRO A 596 17.00 -58.65 67.05
N SER A 597 18.31 -58.38 67.12
CA SER A 597 19.13 -58.79 68.27
C SER A 597 18.71 -58.03 69.53
N GLY A 598 18.98 -58.61 70.69
CA GLY A 598 18.46 -58.17 71.99
C GLY A 598 16.97 -58.47 72.21
N ALA A 599 16.29 -59.14 71.27
CA ALA A 599 14.85 -59.40 71.33
C ALA A 599 14.45 -60.83 70.90
N TYR A 600 13.21 -61.20 71.22
CA TYR A 600 12.56 -62.43 70.80
C TYR A 600 11.11 -62.17 70.34
N CYS A 601 10.61 -63.05 69.47
CA CYS A 601 9.34 -62.92 68.77
C CYS A 601 8.65 -64.29 68.66
N PRO A 602 7.74 -64.64 69.59
CA PRO A 602 6.87 -65.81 69.45
C PRO A 602 5.95 -65.71 68.22
N ALA A 603 5.40 -66.83 67.75
CA ALA A 603 4.52 -66.86 66.57
C ALA A 603 3.30 -65.91 66.72
N GLY A 604 3.06 -65.11 65.69
CA GLY A 604 2.04 -64.06 65.68
C GLY A 604 2.43 -62.76 66.41
N SER A 605 3.71 -62.54 66.70
CA SER A 605 4.18 -61.29 67.33
C SER A 605 3.86 -60.06 66.48
N SER A 606 3.22 -59.06 67.10
CA SER A 606 3.05 -57.72 66.53
C SER A 606 4.24 -56.80 66.81
N ASN A 607 5.14 -57.14 67.73
CA ASN A 607 6.36 -56.38 68.01
C ASN A 607 7.49 -57.31 68.47
N ALA A 608 8.73 -56.83 68.38
CA ALA A 608 9.85 -57.50 69.03
C ALA A 608 9.75 -57.33 70.56
N LEU A 609 9.82 -58.43 71.31
CA LEU A 609 9.85 -58.41 72.78
C LEU A 609 11.30 -58.37 73.25
N LEU A 610 11.66 -57.33 74.01
CA LEU A 610 13.02 -57.09 74.44
C LEU A 610 13.47 -58.06 75.54
N CYS A 611 14.71 -58.52 75.50
CA CYS A 611 15.32 -59.26 76.61
C CYS A 611 15.38 -58.39 77.88
N PRO A 612 15.10 -58.92 79.08
CA PRO A 612 15.16 -58.14 80.33
C PRO A 612 16.57 -57.59 80.65
N ALA A 613 16.63 -56.54 81.47
CA ALA A 613 17.89 -56.05 82.04
C ALA A 613 18.57 -57.14 82.89
N GLY A 614 19.91 -57.17 82.88
CA GLY A 614 20.72 -58.29 83.38
C GLY A 614 20.89 -59.45 82.37
N MET A 615 20.18 -59.41 81.23
CA MET A 615 20.28 -60.38 80.14
C MET A 615 20.59 -59.69 78.80
N TYR A 616 20.99 -60.47 77.78
CA TYR A 616 21.30 -60.01 76.43
C TYR A 616 21.04 -61.09 75.37
N ARG A 617 20.98 -60.70 74.08
CA ARG A 617 21.01 -61.66 72.96
C ARG A 617 21.74 -61.10 71.74
N ALA A 618 22.88 -61.67 71.36
CA ALA A 618 23.67 -61.19 70.22
C ALA A 618 23.04 -61.52 68.85
N GLN A 619 22.32 -62.63 68.74
CA GLN A 619 21.75 -63.13 67.48
C GLN A 619 20.39 -62.50 67.18
N THR A 620 20.02 -62.43 65.89
CA THR A 620 18.66 -62.12 65.41
C THR A 620 17.77 -63.36 65.41
N GLY A 621 16.45 -63.19 65.23
CA GLY A 621 15.49 -64.29 65.14
C GLY A 621 15.23 -65.02 66.47
N GLY A 622 15.18 -64.31 67.60
CA GLY A 622 14.79 -64.90 68.87
C GLY A 622 13.35 -65.39 68.82
N ILE A 623 13.08 -66.58 69.34
CA ILE A 623 11.76 -67.23 69.33
C ILE A 623 11.08 -67.19 70.70
N SER A 624 11.85 -67.12 71.79
CA SER A 624 11.35 -67.11 73.16
C SER A 624 12.25 -66.33 74.13
N SER A 625 11.73 -66.02 75.33
CA SER A 625 12.50 -65.39 76.39
C SER A 625 13.67 -66.24 76.90
N GLN A 626 13.67 -67.55 76.63
CA GLN A 626 14.78 -68.45 76.96
C GLN A 626 16.01 -68.22 76.07
N ASP A 627 15.86 -67.52 74.94
CA ASP A 627 16.98 -67.16 74.08
C ASP A 627 17.76 -65.92 74.57
N CYS A 628 17.32 -65.33 75.68
CA CYS A 628 18.02 -64.25 76.39
C CYS A 628 19.01 -64.85 77.39
N LEU A 629 20.30 -64.56 77.22
CA LEU A 629 21.39 -65.07 78.05
C LEU A 629 21.70 -64.08 79.18
N GLY A 630 21.93 -64.56 80.40
CA GLY A 630 22.36 -63.69 81.51
C GLY A 630 23.76 -63.10 81.27
N CYS A 631 24.01 -61.87 81.71
CA CYS A 631 25.33 -61.26 81.59
C CYS A 631 26.37 -62.00 82.45
N PRO A 632 27.57 -62.31 81.92
CA PRO A 632 28.64 -62.93 82.72
C PRO A 632 29.15 -61.98 83.80
N ALA A 633 29.67 -62.54 84.90
CA ALA A 633 30.24 -61.76 86.00
C ALA A 633 31.35 -60.81 85.51
N GLY A 634 31.42 -59.62 86.09
CA GLY A 634 32.27 -58.52 85.61
C GLY A 634 31.65 -57.71 84.46
N THR A 635 30.45 -58.07 83.99
CA THR A 635 29.67 -57.28 83.03
C THR A 635 28.22 -57.08 83.51
N TYR A 636 27.50 -56.13 82.93
CA TYR A 636 26.11 -55.81 83.25
C TYR A 636 25.29 -55.36 82.03
N SER A 637 23.97 -55.47 82.08
CA SER A 637 23.07 -54.83 81.10
C SER A 637 21.97 -54.00 81.77
N ALA A 638 22.13 -52.67 81.72
CA ALA A 638 21.26 -51.72 82.43
C ALA A 638 19.86 -51.53 81.82
N TYR A 639 19.71 -51.80 80.53
CA TYR A 639 18.47 -51.57 79.81
C TYR A 639 17.97 -52.86 79.16
N PRO A 640 16.64 -53.10 79.14
CA PRO A 640 16.07 -54.17 78.33
C PRO A 640 16.44 -54.00 76.84
N GLY A 641 16.58 -55.10 76.12
CA GLY A 641 16.83 -55.09 74.68
C GLY A 641 18.30 -55.04 74.27
N GLN A 642 19.24 -55.18 75.21
CA GLN A 642 20.67 -55.14 74.88
C GLN A 642 21.12 -56.39 74.12
N SER A 643 21.91 -56.20 73.07
CA SER A 643 22.47 -57.27 72.24
C SER A 643 23.86 -57.75 72.70
N TYR A 644 24.45 -57.09 73.70
CA TYR A 644 25.70 -57.44 74.37
C TYR A 644 25.70 -56.88 75.81
N CYS A 645 26.60 -57.37 76.67
CA CYS A 645 26.76 -56.86 78.03
C CYS A 645 27.92 -55.85 78.12
N THR A 646 27.77 -54.85 78.98
CA THR A 646 28.75 -53.78 79.20
C THR A 646 29.72 -54.15 80.33
N ASN A 647 31.02 -53.88 80.15
CA ASN A 647 32.06 -54.07 81.15
C ASN A 647 31.82 -53.25 82.43
N CYS A 648 32.04 -53.85 83.61
CA CYS A 648 31.86 -53.15 84.88
C CYS A 648 32.90 -52.03 85.06
N PRO A 649 32.51 -50.79 85.40
CA PRO A 649 33.45 -49.67 85.53
C PRO A 649 34.37 -49.82 86.75
N ALA A 650 35.55 -49.21 86.68
CA ALA A 650 36.45 -49.09 87.84
C ALA A 650 35.75 -48.31 88.98
N GLY A 651 36.06 -48.67 90.23
CA GLY A 651 35.35 -48.25 91.43
C GLY A 651 34.11 -49.11 91.77
N TYR A 652 33.68 -49.98 90.87
CA TYR A 652 32.48 -50.81 91.01
C TYR A 652 32.77 -52.29 90.75
N PHE A 653 31.86 -53.17 91.18
CA PHE A 653 31.87 -54.60 90.87
C PHE A 653 30.49 -55.07 90.37
N CYS A 654 30.48 -56.13 89.56
CA CYS A 654 29.29 -56.66 88.90
C CYS A 654 29.25 -58.18 89.03
N THR A 655 28.22 -58.72 89.67
CA THR A 655 27.97 -60.17 89.78
C THR A 655 27.36 -60.72 88.48
N ALA A 656 27.28 -62.05 88.34
CA ALA A 656 26.60 -62.65 87.19
C ALA A 656 25.11 -62.25 87.16
N GLY A 657 24.61 -61.87 85.98
CA GLY A 657 23.26 -61.35 85.79
C GLY A 657 23.04 -59.91 86.30
N ALA A 658 24.10 -59.16 86.61
CA ALA A 658 23.97 -57.79 87.08
C ALA A 658 23.25 -56.89 86.04
N SER A 659 22.24 -56.16 86.50
CA SER A 659 21.64 -55.07 85.73
C SER A 659 22.34 -53.72 86.01
N THR A 660 22.98 -53.54 87.15
CA THR A 660 23.71 -52.31 87.50
C THR A 660 25.03 -52.60 88.23
N PRO A 661 26.08 -51.75 88.07
CA PRO A 661 27.32 -51.86 88.84
C PRO A 661 27.11 -51.50 90.32
N GLN A 662 27.73 -52.26 91.23
CA GLN A 662 27.71 -52.01 92.68
C GLN A 662 29.00 -51.32 93.14
N ALA A 663 28.90 -50.20 93.86
CA ALA A 663 30.05 -49.38 94.25
C ALA A 663 30.90 -49.99 95.37
N CYS A 664 32.22 -49.79 95.34
CA CYS A 664 33.09 -50.00 96.49
C CYS A 664 32.76 -49.02 97.63
N ALA A 665 32.87 -49.45 98.89
CA ALA A 665 32.50 -48.65 100.06
C ALA A 665 33.50 -47.50 100.34
N ILE A 666 33.05 -46.46 101.06
CA ILE A 666 33.91 -45.34 101.49
C ILE A 666 35.14 -45.86 102.27
N GLY A 667 36.32 -45.32 101.97
CA GLY A 667 37.60 -45.81 102.50
C GLY A 667 38.16 -47.02 101.74
N THR A 668 37.47 -47.49 100.71
CA THR A 668 37.97 -48.48 99.74
C THR A 668 37.86 -47.98 98.30
N TYR A 669 38.72 -48.47 97.42
CA TYR A 669 38.77 -48.13 96.01
C TYR A 669 39.01 -49.37 95.12
N GLN A 670 38.63 -49.32 93.86
CA GLN A 670 38.94 -50.37 92.88
C GLN A 670 39.51 -49.72 91.61
N PRO A 671 40.81 -49.86 91.30
CA PRO A 671 41.40 -49.27 90.10
C PRO A 671 41.00 -50.01 88.82
N ASN A 672 40.64 -51.30 88.89
CA ASN A 672 40.41 -52.15 87.72
C ASN A 672 38.93 -52.24 87.34
N SER A 673 38.65 -52.18 86.04
CA SER A 673 37.33 -52.55 85.48
C SER A 673 37.11 -54.07 85.52
N ASN A 674 35.85 -54.49 85.33
CA ASN A 674 35.40 -55.89 85.36
C ASN A 674 35.56 -56.61 86.70
N SER A 675 35.61 -55.86 87.81
CA SER A 675 35.61 -56.44 89.15
C SER A 675 34.35 -57.30 89.38
N ILE A 676 34.52 -58.53 89.88
CA ILE A 676 33.45 -59.52 89.99
C ILE A 676 32.80 -59.61 91.39
N SER A 677 33.45 -59.05 92.43
CA SER A 677 32.90 -59.02 93.80
C SER A 677 33.47 -57.86 94.62
N ALA A 678 32.79 -57.52 95.72
CA ALA A 678 33.21 -56.49 96.68
C ALA A 678 34.58 -56.76 97.34
N GLN A 679 35.03 -58.02 97.37
CA GLN A 679 36.29 -58.41 98.01
C GLN A 679 37.53 -57.86 97.28
N ALA A 680 37.36 -57.44 96.02
CA ALA A 680 38.44 -56.84 95.24
C ALA A 680 38.59 -55.31 95.49
N CYS A 681 37.73 -54.69 96.30
CA CYS A 681 37.87 -53.29 96.72
C CYS A 681 39.01 -53.15 97.76
N LEU A 682 40.04 -52.37 97.44
CA LEU A 682 41.27 -52.16 98.22
C LEU A 682 41.09 -51.02 99.24
N LYS A 683 41.63 -51.12 100.45
CA LYS A 683 41.60 -50.01 101.44
C LYS A 683 42.57 -48.88 101.08
N CYS A 684 42.21 -47.63 101.40
CA CYS A 684 43.12 -46.48 101.22
C CYS A 684 44.32 -46.52 102.18
N PRO A 685 45.53 -46.11 101.73
CA PRO A 685 46.70 -45.91 102.59
C PRO A 685 46.55 -44.74 103.59
N ASN A 686 47.34 -44.78 104.66
CA ASN A 686 47.39 -43.72 105.68
C ASN A 686 47.66 -42.33 105.07
N ASN A 687 47.05 -41.30 105.67
CA ASN A 687 47.03 -39.91 105.20
C ASN A 687 46.35 -39.70 103.84
N THR A 688 45.55 -40.66 103.37
CA THR A 688 44.65 -40.49 102.22
C THR A 688 43.22 -40.96 102.52
N PHE A 689 42.24 -40.41 101.80
CA PHE A 689 40.82 -40.75 101.92
C PHE A 689 40.13 -40.85 100.54
N THR A 690 38.95 -41.47 100.49
CA THR A 690 38.02 -41.32 99.35
C THR A 690 36.95 -40.29 99.72
N SER A 691 36.60 -39.40 98.79
CA SER A 691 35.53 -38.40 98.97
C SER A 691 34.11 -39.01 98.95
N GLY A 692 33.98 -40.29 98.61
CA GLY A 692 32.74 -41.05 98.59
C GLY A 692 32.98 -42.54 98.33
N GLY A 693 31.90 -43.29 98.11
CA GLY A 693 31.97 -44.65 97.57
C GLY A 693 32.16 -44.63 96.05
N GLY A 694 32.51 -45.78 95.46
CA GLY A 694 32.65 -45.94 94.01
C GLY A 694 33.93 -45.35 93.41
N GLN A 695 34.95 -45.05 94.23
CA GLN A 695 36.18 -44.40 93.78
C GLN A 695 37.22 -45.40 93.24
N SER A 696 38.09 -44.93 92.34
CA SER A 696 39.17 -45.70 91.73
C SER A 696 40.58 -45.33 92.25
N ASN A 697 40.69 -44.37 93.18
CA ASN A 697 41.92 -43.97 93.88
C ASN A 697 41.61 -43.23 95.22
N CYS A 698 42.63 -42.72 95.92
CA CYS A 698 42.56 -42.00 97.21
C CYS A 698 43.35 -40.67 97.18
N ILE A 699 43.01 -39.69 98.03
CA ILE A 699 43.47 -38.26 98.00
C ILE A 699 43.99 -37.79 99.38
N GLY A 700 44.96 -36.86 99.48
CA GLY A 700 45.58 -36.38 100.75
C GLY A 700 45.40 -34.87 101.11
N CYS A 701 45.93 -34.41 102.26
CA CYS A 701 45.62 -33.11 102.92
C CYS A 701 46.82 -32.11 103.08
N GLY A 702 46.56 -30.79 103.19
CA GLY A 702 47.55 -29.69 103.13
C GLY A 702 47.79 -28.83 104.40
N TRP A 703 48.83 -27.96 104.38
CA TRP A 703 49.54 -27.42 105.57
C TRP A 703 49.28 -25.93 105.93
N TYR A 704 48.07 -25.54 106.38
CA TYR A 704 47.89 -24.24 107.08
C TYR A 704 46.75 -24.24 108.12
N TYR A 705 46.64 -25.34 108.89
CA TYR A 705 45.67 -25.53 109.97
C TYR A 705 46.36 -26.22 111.16
N TYR A 706 46.00 -25.88 112.41
CA TYR A 706 46.49 -26.55 113.62
C TYR A 706 45.31 -26.96 114.52
N TYR A 707 45.19 -28.27 114.80
CA TYR A 707 44.13 -28.99 115.56
C TYR A 707 42.69 -28.84 115.01
N TYR A 708 42.00 -29.83 114.40
CA TYR A 708 42.01 -31.32 114.39
C TYR A 708 41.06 -31.99 115.41
N TYR A 709 39.79 -32.19 115.01
CA TYR A 709 38.98 -33.40 115.32
C TYR A 709 37.82 -33.52 114.30
N TYR A 710 37.52 -34.75 113.83
CA TYR A 710 36.43 -35.10 112.88
C TYR A 710 36.44 -34.50 111.45
N GLY A 711 37.59 -34.44 110.79
CA GLY A 711 37.67 -34.79 109.36
C GLY A 711 36.96 -33.90 108.32
N SER A 712 36.75 -32.62 108.59
CA SER A 712 36.25 -31.66 107.60
C SER A 712 36.96 -30.29 107.74
N CYS A 713 37.16 -29.59 106.63
CA CYS A 713 37.74 -28.24 106.57
C CYS A 713 36.83 -27.32 105.74
N GLN A 714 36.33 -26.24 106.34
CA GLN A 714 35.46 -25.21 105.73
C GLN A 714 35.64 -23.89 106.53
N SER A 715 35.44 -22.68 106.00
CA SER A 715 35.36 -22.17 104.61
C SER A 715 35.55 -20.64 104.65
N GLY A 716 35.78 -20.00 103.49
CA GLY A 716 35.84 -18.54 103.33
C GLY A 716 35.19 -18.12 102.00
N TYR A 717 34.54 -16.95 101.99
CA TYR A 717 33.59 -16.50 100.95
C TYR A 717 34.25 -15.59 99.91
N ASP A 718 33.77 -15.58 98.66
CA ASP A 718 33.99 -14.49 97.70
C ASP A 718 32.84 -14.43 96.67
N ASP A 719 32.55 -13.24 96.14
CA ASP A 719 31.33 -12.86 95.41
C ASP A 719 31.54 -12.75 93.89
N THR A 720 30.54 -13.16 93.09
CA THR A 720 30.12 -12.53 91.81
C THR A 720 28.96 -13.31 91.16
N ILE A 721 27.85 -12.64 90.85
CA ILE A 721 26.73 -13.20 90.05
C ILE A 721 26.53 -12.30 88.82
N GLN A 722 26.48 -12.90 87.63
CA GLN A 722 26.16 -12.21 86.36
C GLN A 722 24.74 -12.56 85.88
N CYS A 723 24.05 -11.60 85.28
CA CYS A 723 22.67 -11.79 84.83
C CYS A 723 22.60 -12.41 83.44
N ILE A 724 21.86 -13.51 83.30
CA ILE A 724 21.71 -14.24 82.04
C ILE A 724 20.65 -13.62 81.12
N ALA A 725 20.76 -13.87 79.81
CA ALA A 725 19.80 -13.41 78.81
C ALA A 725 18.37 -13.87 79.14
N GLY A 726 17.38 -12.99 78.95
CA GLY A 726 16.01 -13.12 79.47
C GLY A 726 15.75 -12.31 80.75
N THR A 727 16.81 -11.91 81.47
CA THR A 727 16.74 -11.03 82.65
C THR A 727 17.38 -9.65 82.38
N TYR A 728 17.11 -8.68 83.25
CA TYR A 728 17.75 -7.36 83.26
C TYR A 728 18.14 -6.92 84.69
N GLN A 729 19.14 -6.06 84.80
CA GLN A 729 19.59 -5.47 86.07
C GLN A 729 18.75 -4.24 86.44
N ASN A 730 18.03 -4.30 87.57
CA ASN A 730 17.21 -3.18 88.06
C ASN A 730 17.90 -2.39 89.19
N ASN A 731 18.70 -1.38 88.84
CA ASN A 731 19.32 -0.44 89.81
C ASN A 731 18.29 0.55 90.42
N ALA A 732 17.21 0.03 90.99
CA ALA A 732 16.07 0.76 91.52
C ALA A 732 15.74 0.36 92.98
N SER A 733 16.75 0.05 93.80
CA SER A 733 16.67 0.05 95.27
C SER A 733 18.07 0.02 95.89
N ASN A 734 18.24 0.72 97.01
CA ASN A 734 19.55 0.95 97.65
C ASN A 734 19.93 -0.22 98.59
N ILE A 735 20.12 -1.43 98.04
CA ILE A 735 20.45 -2.66 98.78
C ILE A 735 21.63 -3.37 98.09
N SER A 736 22.57 -3.88 98.89
CA SER A 736 23.85 -4.47 98.46
C SER A 736 23.74 -5.92 97.97
N ALA A 737 23.09 -6.13 96.82
CA ALA A 737 23.30 -7.28 95.92
C ALA A 737 22.62 -7.00 94.55
N PRO A 738 23.26 -7.31 93.40
CA PRO A 738 22.58 -7.19 92.11
C PRO A 738 21.51 -8.29 91.97
N VAL A 739 20.26 -7.89 91.75
CA VAL A 739 19.14 -8.82 91.51
C VAL A 739 18.79 -8.79 90.02
N CYS A 740 18.88 -9.94 89.37
CA CYS A 740 18.44 -10.12 87.99
C CYS A 740 16.92 -10.32 87.98
N SER A 741 16.17 -9.48 87.26
CA SER A 741 14.71 -9.59 87.14
C SER A 741 14.29 -10.03 85.74
N ASP A 742 13.30 -10.91 85.60
CA ASP A 742 12.80 -11.38 84.30
C ASP A 742 12.21 -10.23 83.48
N CYS A 743 12.41 -10.27 82.16
CA CYS A 743 11.70 -9.40 81.23
C CYS A 743 10.20 -9.73 81.21
N LEU A 744 9.36 -8.71 81.40
CA LEU A 744 7.91 -8.86 81.35
C LEU A 744 7.44 -9.23 79.93
N ALA A 745 6.31 -9.93 79.83
CA ALA A 745 5.75 -10.33 78.54
C ALA A 745 5.51 -9.10 77.64
N GLY A 746 5.80 -9.25 76.35
CA GLY A 746 5.90 -8.15 75.39
C GLY A 746 7.29 -7.50 75.31
N SER A 747 8.28 -8.00 76.06
CA SER A 747 9.68 -7.57 76.00
C SER A 747 10.67 -8.74 76.08
N TYR A 748 11.92 -8.52 75.67
CA TYR A 748 12.99 -9.52 75.66
C TYR A 748 14.38 -8.94 75.98
N SER A 749 15.30 -9.79 76.44
CA SER A 749 16.71 -9.43 76.72
C SER A 749 17.66 -10.42 76.06
N SER A 750 18.35 -9.98 75.00
CA SER A 750 19.20 -10.83 74.14
C SER A 750 20.66 -10.91 74.57
N SER A 751 21.02 -10.38 75.74
CA SER A 751 22.42 -10.32 76.18
C SER A 751 22.51 -10.41 77.70
N ALA A 752 23.58 -11.01 78.19
CA ALA A 752 23.92 -10.94 79.62
C ALA A 752 24.13 -9.47 80.04
N ASP A 753 23.74 -9.15 81.26
CA ASP A 753 23.87 -7.82 81.89
C ASP A 753 23.20 -6.63 81.14
N GLN A 754 22.08 -6.84 80.42
CA GLN A 754 21.25 -5.72 79.96
C GLN A 754 20.60 -4.96 81.13
N SER A 755 20.59 -3.63 81.06
CA SER A 755 20.00 -2.73 82.07
C SER A 755 18.51 -2.45 81.87
N SER A 756 17.93 -2.88 80.75
CA SER A 756 16.50 -2.75 80.42
C SER A 756 16.10 -3.71 79.31
N CYS A 757 14.87 -4.24 79.35
CA CYS A 757 14.33 -5.12 78.31
C CYS A 757 13.89 -4.35 77.05
N ASN A 758 14.09 -4.95 75.88
CA ASN A 758 13.67 -4.40 74.59
C ASN A 758 12.21 -4.79 74.28
N THR A 759 11.41 -3.88 73.74
CA THR A 759 10.04 -4.18 73.31
C THR A 759 10.04 -5.21 72.17
N CYS A 760 9.13 -6.18 72.22
CA CYS A 760 9.02 -7.23 71.20
C CYS A 760 8.70 -6.64 69.81
N PRO A 761 9.45 -6.99 68.74
CA PRO A 761 9.24 -6.40 67.42
C PRO A 761 7.93 -6.86 66.76
N ALA A 762 7.39 -6.05 65.85
CA ALA A 762 6.21 -6.42 65.06
C ALA A 762 6.49 -7.69 64.24
N GLY A 763 5.49 -8.56 64.10
CA GLY A 763 5.60 -9.90 63.53
C GLY A 763 6.03 -10.99 64.52
N TYR A 764 6.43 -10.63 65.75
CA TYR A 764 6.92 -11.54 66.79
C TYR A 764 6.17 -11.33 68.10
N PHE A 765 6.18 -12.34 68.98
CA PHE A 765 5.67 -12.29 70.36
C PHE A 765 6.73 -12.74 71.37
N CYS A 766 6.65 -12.22 72.59
CA CYS A 766 7.64 -12.44 73.65
C CYS A 766 6.91 -12.75 74.97
N GLU A 767 7.08 -13.96 75.49
CA GLU A 767 6.57 -14.38 76.80
C GLU A 767 7.54 -13.95 77.92
N VAL A 768 7.14 -14.09 79.19
CA VAL A 768 7.98 -13.67 80.34
C VAL A 768 9.34 -14.39 80.32
N GLY A 769 10.43 -13.64 80.55
CA GLY A 769 11.80 -14.17 80.54
C GLY A 769 12.37 -14.47 79.14
N SER A 770 11.70 -14.04 78.05
CA SER A 770 12.19 -14.27 76.68
C SER A 770 13.56 -13.66 76.44
N SER A 771 14.52 -14.48 75.99
CA SER A 771 15.83 -14.02 75.50
C SER A 771 15.82 -13.69 74.01
N ILE A 772 14.88 -14.26 73.24
CA ILE A 772 14.73 -14.07 71.79
C ILE A 772 13.22 -13.99 71.45
N PRO A 773 12.78 -13.05 70.58
CA PRO A 773 11.39 -12.98 70.11
C PRO A 773 10.96 -14.20 69.29
N SER A 774 9.76 -14.72 69.54
CA SER A 774 9.18 -15.85 68.80
C SER A 774 8.33 -15.36 67.62
N PRO A 775 8.57 -15.81 66.38
CA PRO A 775 7.84 -15.31 65.21
C PRO A 775 6.39 -15.81 65.17
N CYS A 776 5.46 -14.97 64.72
CA CYS A 776 4.10 -15.38 64.36
C CYS A 776 4.15 -16.44 63.23
N PRO A 777 3.38 -17.54 63.32
CA PRO A 777 3.41 -18.62 62.33
C PRO A 777 2.79 -18.21 60.99
N ALA A 778 3.19 -18.87 59.90
CA ALA A 778 2.60 -18.70 58.58
C ALA A 778 1.07 -18.86 58.62
N GLY A 779 0.36 -18.02 57.86
CA GLY A 779 -1.10 -17.82 57.94
C GLY A 779 -1.53 -16.74 58.97
N THR A 780 -0.61 -16.21 59.77
CA THR A 780 -0.87 -15.13 60.74
C THR A 780 0.12 -13.98 60.60
N PHE A 781 -0.27 -12.79 61.06
CA PHE A 781 0.54 -11.57 61.04
C PHE A 781 0.33 -10.74 62.32
N GLN A 782 1.29 -9.88 62.66
CA GLN A 782 1.15 -8.93 63.78
C GLN A 782 1.77 -7.57 63.39
N PRO A 783 0.97 -6.53 63.09
CA PRO A 783 1.50 -5.24 62.63
C PRO A 783 2.12 -4.40 63.77
N ASN A 784 1.82 -4.70 65.04
CA ASN A 784 2.20 -3.88 66.19
C ASN A 784 3.31 -4.53 67.03
N THR A 785 4.20 -3.70 67.58
CA THR A 785 5.22 -4.10 68.57
C THR A 785 4.59 -4.41 69.94
N GLY A 786 5.26 -5.23 70.76
CA GLY A 786 4.89 -5.50 72.15
C GLY A 786 3.93 -6.68 72.36
N ALA A 787 3.80 -7.58 71.38
CA ALA A 787 2.96 -8.78 71.51
C ALA A 787 3.47 -9.72 72.62
N VAL A 788 2.55 -10.18 73.46
CA VAL A 788 2.86 -10.92 74.70
C VAL A 788 2.73 -12.44 74.57
N SER A 789 2.01 -12.91 73.55
CA SER A 789 1.81 -14.35 73.28
C SER A 789 1.39 -14.60 71.83
N ILE A 790 1.39 -15.86 71.43
CA ILE A 790 0.88 -16.34 70.13
C ILE A 790 -0.54 -15.83 69.78
N GLN A 791 -1.38 -15.55 70.78
CA GLN A 791 -2.76 -15.07 70.59
C GLN A 791 -2.83 -13.64 70.05
N ASN A 792 -1.72 -12.89 70.05
CA ASN A 792 -1.64 -11.58 69.41
C ASN A 792 -1.33 -11.65 67.90
N CYS A 793 -1.00 -12.82 67.37
CA CYS A 793 -0.84 -13.04 65.94
C CYS A 793 -2.22 -13.17 65.28
N SER A 794 -2.62 -12.16 64.51
CA SER A 794 -3.92 -12.12 63.83
C SER A 794 -3.92 -13.03 62.59
N THR A 795 -5.00 -13.76 62.35
CA THR A 795 -5.13 -14.59 61.13
C THR A 795 -5.29 -13.71 59.90
N CYS A 796 -4.70 -14.12 58.76
CA CYS A 796 -4.95 -13.44 57.50
C CYS A 796 -6.44 -13.55 57.11
N PRO A 797 -7.13 -12.44 56.76
CA PRO A 797 -8.53 -12.50 56.32
C PRO A 797 -8.66 -13.19 54.96
N ALA A 798 -9.84 -13.75 54.68
CA ALA A 798 -10.15 -14.39 53.41
C ALA A 798 -9.86 -13.46 52.21
N GLY A 799 -9.29 -14.01 51.14
CA GLY A 799 -8.71 -13.24 50.03
C GLY A 799 -7.27 -12.77 50.27
N SER A 800 -6.64 -13.12 51.39
CA SER A 800 -5.22 -12.87 51.66
C SER A 800 -4.52 -14.07 52.30
N TYR A 801 -3.20 -14.15 52.18
CA TYR A 801 -2.38 -15.26 52.67
C TYR A 801 -0.99 -14.79 53.13
N THR A 802 -0.30 -15.63 53.90
CA THR A 802 1.14 -15.45 54.12
C THR A 802 1.87 -16.79 54.35
N THR A 803 2.95 -17.00 53.59
CA THR A 803 3.71 -18.27 53.57
C THR A 803 4.81 -18.34 54.63
N ASN A 804 5.29 -17.17 55.09
CA ASN A 804 6.47 -17.05 55.92
C ASN A 804 6.07 -16.77 57.37
N VAL A 805 6.94 -17.13 58.32
CA VAL A 805 6.80 -16.74 59.73
C VAL A 805 7.28 -15.29 59.93
N GLY A 806 6.87 -14.66 61.03
CA GLY A 806 7.38 -13.35 61.45
C GLY A 806 6.78 -12.13 60.73
N GLN A 807 5.60 -12.27 60.11
CA GLN A 807 5.08 -11.28 59.16
C GLN A 807 4.25 -10.17 59.81
N THR A 808 4.36 -8.96 59.27
CA THR A 808 3.66 -7.75 59.77
C THR A 808 2.41 -7.39 58.97
N SER A 809 2.16 -8.08 57.85
CA SER A 809 0.98 -7.93 56.99
C SER A 809 0.74 -9.20 56.15
N CYS A 810 -0.44 -9.32 55.53
CA CYS A 810 -0.79 -10.41 54.62
C CYS A 810 -0.79 -9.94 53.16
N SER A 811 -0.43 -10.84 52.24
CA SER A 811 -0.46 -10.60 50.79
C SER A 811 -1.83 -10.94 50.21
N THR A 812 -2.32 -10.14 49.26
CA THR A 812 -3.57 -10.42 48.54
C THR A 812 -3.45 -11.68 47.67
N CYS A 813 -4.50 -12.50 47.61
CA CYS A 813 -4.54 -13.70 46.77
C CYS A 813 -4.41 -13.33 45.26
N PRO A 814 -3.55 -14.01 44.48
CA PRO A 814 -3.41 -13.74 43.04
C PRO A 814 -4.65 -14.09 42.23
N VAL A 815 -4.85 -13.41 41.10
CA VAL A 815 -5.94 -13.72 40.15
C VAL A 815 -5.85 -15.17 39.67
N GLY A 816 -6.97 -15.90 39.71
CA GLY A 816 -7.05 -17.32 39.38
C GLY A 816 -6.86 -18.27 40.58
N TYR A 817 -6.65 -17.73 41.78
CA TYR A 817 -6.51 -18.49 43.02
C TYR A 817 -7.46 -17.94 44.10
N TYR A 818 -7.87 -18.80 45.03
CA TYR A 818 -8.61 -18.44 46.23
C TYR A 818 -7.78 -18.73 47.50
N CYS A 819 -8.04 -17.94 48.54
CA CYS A 819 -7.35 -17.99 49.83
C CYS A 819 -8.40 -17.89 50.93
N GLU A 820 -8.46 -18.89 51.79
CA GLU A 820 -9.34 -18.91 52.97
C GLU A 820 -8.70 -18.14 54.14
N ALA A 821 -9.47 -17.89 55.20
CA ALA A 821 -8.94 -17.21 56.38
C ALA A 821 -7.83 -18.06 57.04
N GLY A 822 -6.65 -17.46 57.25
CA GLY A 822 -5.47 -18.16 57.78
C GLY A 822 -4.69 -18.99 56.76
N SER A 823 -4.97 -18.87 55.46
CA SER A 823 -4.26 -19.61 54.40
C SER A 823 -2.74 -19.38 54.43
N LYS A 824 -1.99 -20.49 54.40
CA LYS A 824 -0.52 -20.54 54.31
C LYS A 824 -0.02 -20.67 52.86
N ASN A 825 -0.94 -20.90 51.92
CA ASN A 825 -0.71 -21.05 50.48
C ASN A 825 -1.96 -20.65 49.69
N THR A 826 -1.83 -20.52 48.38
CA THR A 826 -2.90 -20.19 47.42
C THR A 826 -3.50 -21.46 46.81
N GLN A 827 -4.83 -21.59 46.73
CA GLN A 827 -5.51 -22.72 46.09
C GLN A 827 -6.03 -22.33 44.69
N PRO A 828 -5.86 -23.14 43.63
CA PRO A 828 -6.38 -22.80 42.30
C PRO A 828 -7.90 -22.77 42.27
N CYS A 829 -8.50 -21.80 41.57
CA CYS A 829 -9.95 -21.79 41.36
C CYS A 829 -10.41 -23.01 40.51
N PRO A 830 -11.56 -23.65 40.82
CA PRO A 830 -12.12 -24.70 39.98
C PRO A 830 -12.45 -24.20 38.57
N SER A 831 -12.25 -25.05 37.56
CA SER A 831 -12.56 -24.73 36.15
C SER A 831 -14.05 -24.39 35.97
N GLY A 832 -14.36 -23.11 35.74
CA GLY A 832 -15.72 -22.62 35.49
C GLY A 832 -16.24 -21.57 36.46
N THR A 833 -15.44 -21.16 37.46
CA THR A 833 -15.63 -19.94 38.27
C THR A 833 -14.66 -18.85 37.85
#